data_AF-A0A345PN51-F1
#
_entry.id   AF-A0A345PN51-F1
#
_cell.length_a   1.000
_cell.length_b   1.000
_cell.length_c   1.000
_cell.angle_alpha   90.00
_cell.angle_beta   90.00
_cell.angle_gamma   90.00
#
_symmetry.space_group_name_H-M   'P 1'
#
loop_
_entity.id
_entity.type
_entity.pdbx_description
1 polymer ?
#
loop_
_entity_poly.entity_id
_entity_poly.type
_entity_poly.pdbx_seq_one_letter_code
_entity_poly.pdbx_strand_id
1 'polypeptide(L)'
;MFFEFKISKIIIYATDFISTFCNFMAYVQQAAWFWALMLLLQASICSRKRCRPASTPIPVATIYKKLCCKPCASDHAPEEKEEQVIDFNPEFGDDDDCKIFNPKVDGNVDNKMHSDSNGEGSAGYDSGYDSDKDADKDASATPKAKQPPSSVSDLKKHNIIFDFERIIEKMRKEADRSRNIHCKFSGDRLIRTVKDEPNDQHSLYAAEDYVIQGLNIYRAAKKICVLYEQDPSAFEVKAHEFLCYYSDHLEKPEAFWINKIKEINQGVVTYLYKKGFLDANLDAINNNLRIAENYVGLDDTHYNVTTKFKIEGKEFALEDTKWPPLTATQKEAYRNRKSEKYYTRLDPFEQKFIDAYKSELGDDKHYIPTQIRTIPGCRNAYQKRIIAYDQNNHPTVLGRYYHSGSLPSPIQWTDKKTDQKITQDNWAQVQQQDKNVEVISLNYNMDIKGFEQLREKKIVEDTRQVVGNDRFMNLSINGIGTSFNLKNQYNKLLEDSITWYTKNSTDPSINFKKDPKDKSFFMELEKLGEAAQTPELLNNLKQITYISDNPNATTCASYIACKAILSQADPSTTSVLFCCKSGKDRTGIISYLTDATIICKSCPELDIDIDKVCKDLALTRHYQSLACINGGMPGRFGMKPVRNNKACNKFTELLFPRTAELTKIPLIR
;
A
#
# COMPACT_ATOMS: atom_id res chain seq x y z
N MET A 1 -14.46 -69.19 -10.04
CA MET A 1 -13.15 -68.57 -9.73
C MET A 1 -13.02 -67.10 -10.14
N PHE A 2 -12.85 -66.72 -11.41
CA PHE A 2 -12.56 -65.31 -11.77
C PHE A 2 -13.70 -64.30 -11.46
N PHE A 3 -14.95 -64.76 -11.39
CA PHE A 3 -16.11 -63.93 -11.10
C PHE A 3 -16.31 -63.67 -9.58
N GLU A 4 -16.11 -64.70 -8.75
CA GLU A 4 -16.24 -64.61 -7.28
C GLU A 4 -15.21 -63.64 -6.68
N PHE A 5 -14.00 -63.60 -7.25
CA PHE A 5 -12.93 -62.70 -6.78
C PHE A 5 -13.24 -61.21 -6.99
N LYS A 6 -14.10 -60.87 -7.96
CA LYS A 6 -14.59 -59.49 -8.17
C LYS A 6 -15.70 -59.12 -7.18
N ILE A 7 -16.63 -60.04 -6.92
CA ILE A 7 -17.73 -59.82 -5.98
C ILE A 7 -17.19 -59.61 -4.55
N SER A 8 -16.23 -60.44 -4.12
CA SER A 8 -15.62 -60.31 -2.79
C SER A 8 -14.95 -58.95 -2.57
N LYS A 9 -14.22 -58.42 -3.57
CA LYS A 9 -13.64 -57.06 -3.49
C LYS A 9 -14.70 -55.95 -3.42
N ILE A 10 -15.80 -56.07 -4.17
CA ILE A 10 -16.89 -55.08 -4.13
C ILE A 10 -17.55 -55.05 -2.75
N ILE A 11 -17.75 -56.21 -2.12
CA ILE A 11 -18.32 -56.31 -0.76
C ILE A 11 -17.40 -55.61 0.25
N ILE A 12 -16.07 -55.86 0.21
CA ILE A 12 -15.10 -55.23 1.11
C ILE A 12 -15.15 -53.70 1.00
N TYR A 13 -15.12 -53.14 -0.22
CA TYR A 13 -15.21 -51.70 -0.43
C TYR A 13 -16.56 -51.12 0.04
N ALA A 14 -17.66 -51.86 -0.10
CA ALA A 14 -18.97 -51.43 0.40
C ALA A 14 -19.01 -51.40 1.94
N THR A 15 -18.43 -52.39 2.63
CA THR A 15 -18.33 -52.39 4.10
C THR A 15 -17.44 -51.28 4.64
N ASP A 16 -16.29 -51.00 4.00
CA ASP A 16 -15.41 -49.91 4.41
C ASP A 16 -16.07 -48.53 4.20
N PHE A 17 -16.80 -48.35 3.10
CA PHE A 17 -17.57 -47.14 2.83
C PHE A 17 -18.69 -46.93 3.87
N ILE A 18 -19.46 -47.97 4.18
CA ILE A 18 -20.54 -47.90 5.19
C ILE A 18 -19.96 -47.60 6.58
N SER A 19 -18.86 -48.26 6.98
CA SER A 19 -18.16 -47.98 8.25
C SER A 19 -17.69 -46.53 8.34
N THR A 20 -17.07 -46.01 7.27
CA THR A 20 -16.62 -44.61 7.18
C THR A 20 -17.80 -43.63 7.25
N PHE A 21 -18.91 -43.94 6.58
CA PHE A 21 -20.12 -43.11 6.58
C PHE A 21 -20.82 -43.09 7.95
N CYS A 22 -20.91 -44.22 8.64
CA CYS A 22 -21.45 -44.29 10.00
C CYS A 22 -20.61 -43.47 11.00
N ASN A 23 -19.28 -43.56 10.91
CA ASN A 23 -18.38 -42.74 11.72
C ASN A 23 -18.55 -41.24 11.43
N PHE A 24 -18.68 -40.84 10.15
CA PHE A 24 -18.97 -39.47 9.77
C PHE A 24 -20.30 -38.95 10.36
N MET A 25 -21.37 -39.75 10.30
CA MET A 25 -22.67 -39.38 10.88
C MET A 25 -22.61 -39.24 12.41
N ALA A 26 -21.83 -40.07 13.11
CA ALA A 26 -21.60 -39.91 14.54
C ALA A 26 -20.90 -38.58 14.88
N TYR A 27 -19.89 -38.18 14.10
CA TYR A 27 -19.23 -36.87 14.24
C TYR A 27 -20.20 -35.71 13.98
N VAL A 28 -21.05 -35.78 12.96
CA VAL A 28 -22.09 -34.76 12.69
C VAL A 28 -23.06 -34.64 13.86
N GLN A 29 -23.49 -35.76 14.45
CA GLN A 29 -24.39 -35.76 15.60
C GLN A 29 -23.73 -35.16 16.86
N GLN A 30 -22.46 -35.48 17.13
CA GLN A 30 -21.69 -34.86 18.22
C GLN A 30 -21.50 -33.36 18.02
N ALA A 31 -21.21 -32.91 16.80
CA ALA A 31 -21.08 -31.49 16.48
C ALA A 31 -22.41 -30.73 16.67
N ALA A 32 -23.55 -31.33 16.31
CA ALA A 32 -24.87 -30.75 16.56
C ALA A 32 -25.19 -30.60 18.05
N TRP A 33 -24.87 -31.61 18.88
CA TRP A 33 -24.99 -31.52 20.34
C TRP A 33 -24.09 -30.45 20.95
N PHE A 34 -22.85 -30.31 20.47
CA PHE A 34 -21.93 -29.26 20.92
C PHE A 34 -22.46 -27.86 20.60
N TRP A 35 -23.00 -27.65 19.39
CA TRP A 35 -23.64 -26.38 19.01
C TRP A 35 -24.89 -26.08 19.84
N ALA A 36 -25.74 -27.06 20.12
CA ALA A 36 -26.91 -26.89 20.99
C ALA A 36 -26.50 -26.48 22.43
N LEU A 37 -25.44 -27.11 22.97
CA LEU A 37 -24.89 -26.77 24.29
C LEU A 37 -24.32 -25.34 24.32
N MET A 38 -23.59 -24.93 23.27
CA MET A 38 -23.05 -23.57 23.15
C MET A 38 -24.16 -22.51 23.09
N LEU A 39 -25.25 -22.77 22.35
CA LEU A 39 -26.41 -21.86 22.28
C LEU A 39 -27.13 -21.75 23.63
N LEU A 40 -27.28 -22.86 24.36
CA LEU A 40 -27.85 -22.86 25.72
C LEU A 40 -26.96 -22.09 26.73
N LEU A 41 -25.65 -22.28 26.66
CA LEU A 41 -24.68 -21.52 27.47
C LEU A 41 -24.76 -20.02 27.16
N GLN A 42 -24.78 -19.65 25.89
CA GLN A 42 -24.88 -18.25 25.44
C GLN A 42 -26.19 -17.59 25.90
N ALA A 43 -27.33 -18.30 25.79
CA ALA A 43 -28.61 -17.85 26.33
C ALA A 43 -28.57 -17.65 27.86
N SER A 44 -27.92 -18.54 28.60
CA SER A 44 -27.75 -18.41 30.05
C SER A 44 -26.91 -17.18 30.43
N ILE A 45 -25.85 -16.88 29.67
CA ILE A 45 -24.95 -15.75 29.90
C ILE A 45 -25.66 -14.42 29.58
N CYS A 46 -26.44 -14.37 28.50
CA CYS A 46 -27.24 -13.20 28.13
C CYS A 46 -28.31 -12.85 29.19
N SER A 47 -28.81 -13.83 29.95
CA SER A 47 -29.80 -13.57 31.01
C SER A 47 -29.27 -12.82 32.25
N ARG A 48 -27.93 -12.73 32.43
CA ARG A 48 -27.32 -12.31 33.72
C ARG A 48 -26.56 -10.97 33.72
N LYS A 49 -26.41 -10.27 32.58
CA LYS A 49 -25.63 -9.01 32.53
C LYS A 49 -26.47 -7.79 32.16
N ARG A 50 -26.97 -7.08 33.18
CA ARG A 50 -27.32 -5.65 33.08
C ARG A 50 -26.04 -4.82 33.20
N CYS A 51 -25.39 -4.51 32.08
CA CYS A 51 -24.30 -3.53 32.03
C CYS A 51 -24.79 -2.25 31.34
N ARG A 52 -24.59 -1.09 31.98
CA ARG A 52 -24.74 0.22 31.32
C ARG A 52 -23.51 0.48 30.45
N PRO A 53 -23.64 1.04 29.24
CA PRO A 53 -22.48 1.56 28.51
C PRO A 53 -21.97 2.83 29.22
N ALA A 54 -20.65 2.93 29.34
CA ALA A 54 -19.96 4.15 29.74
C ALA A 54 -19.36 4.84 28.50
N SER A 55 -18.99 6.11 28.66
CA SER A 55 -18.54 7.06 27.63
C SER A 55 -19.64 7.62 26.71
N THR A 56 -19.79 8.94 26.76
CA THR A 56 -20.71 9.73 25.94
C THR A 56 -20.01 10.10 24.62
N PRO A 57 -20.59 9.82 23.45
CA PRO A 57 -19.99 10.25 22.19
C PRO A 57 -20.04 11.77 22.03
N ILE A 58 -19.06 12.32 21.32
CA ILE A 58 -18.98 13.76 20.99
C ILE A 58 -20.22 14.15 20.17
N PRO A 59 -20.92 15.27 20.46
CA PRO A 59 -22.13 15.64 19.75
C PRO A 59 -21.93 15.79 18.24
N VAL A 60 -22.78 15.09 17.46
CA VAL A 60 -22.74 14.97 15.98
C VAL A 60 -22.61 16.32 15.25
N ALA A 61 -23.21 17.38 15.80
CA ALA A 61 -23.11 18.75 15.27
C ALA A 61 -21.65 19.25 15.13
N THR A 62 -20.74 18.76 15.97
CA THR A 62 -19.31 19.15 15.98
C THR A 62 -18.56 18.60 14.77
N ILE A 63 -18.89 17.39 14.33
CA ILE A 63 -18.30 16.76 13.15
C ILE A 63 -18.82 17.47 11.89
N TYR A 64 -20.13 17.62 11.76
CA TYR A 64 -20.73 18.30 10.59
C TYR A 64 -20.21 19.73 10.40
N LYS A 65 -20.12 20.51 11.50
CA LYS A 65 -19.59 21.89 11.48
C LYS A 65 -18.11 21.97 11.05
N LYS A 66 -17.30 20.95 11.35
CA LYS A 66 -15.90 20.82 10.86
C LYS A 66 -15.79 20.21 9.45
N LEU A 67 -16.81 19.50 8.98
CA LEU A 67 -16.83 18.91 7.64
C LEU A 67 -17.21 19.96 6.57
N CYS A 68 -18.29 20.71 6.79
CA CYS A 68 -18.99 21.44 5.72
C CYS A 68 -18.93 22.97 5.78
N CYS A 69 -18.34 23.60 6.82
CA CYS A 69 -18.39 25.05 7.00
C CYS A 69 -17.01 25.74 6.91
N LYS A 70 -16.64 26.15 5.70
CA LYS A 70 -15.88 27.39 5.43
C LYS A 70 -16.43 27.99 4.12
N PRO A 71 -17.13 29.13 4.15
CA PRO A 71 -17.33 29.95 2.95
C PRO A 71 -15.97 30.52 2.53
N CYS A 72 -15.75 30.67 1.23
CA CYS A 72 -14.81 31.69 0.77
C CYS A 72 -15.49 33.04 1.01
N ALA A 73 -14.88 33.89 1.85
CA ALA A 73 -15.28 35.28 2.00
C ALA A 73 -14.23 36.12 1.28
N SER A 74 -14.63 36.74 0.18
CA SER A 74 -13.90 37.88 -0.38
C SER A 74 -14.38 39.16 0.33
N ASP A 75 -13.52 40.18 0.28
CA ASP A 75 -13.82 41.60 0.44
C ASP A 75 -14.38 42.08 1.80
N HIS A 76 -13.47 42.62 2.64
CA HIS A 76 -13.31 44.07 2.75
C HIS A 76 -12.04 44.42 3.53
N ALA A 77 -11.27 45.39 3.02
CA ALA A 77 -10.16 46.01 3.72
C ALA A 77 -10.65 47.20 4.58
N PRO A 78 -10.04 47.45 5.74
CA PRO A 78 -10.00 48.77 6.36
C PRO A 78 -8.69 49.51 6.01
N GLU A 79 -8.78 50.81 5.80
CA GLU A 79 -7.66 51.72 5.51
C GLU A 79 -6.91 52.18 6.78
N GLU A 80 -5.79 52.87 6.55
CA GLU A 80 -4.95 53.62 7.50
C GLU A 80 -4.08 52.78 8.49
N LYS A 81 -2.81 53.13 8.75
CA LYS A 81 -2.13 54.43 8.60
C LYS A 81 -0.77 54.36 7.90
N GLU A 82 -0.41 55.45 7.24
CA GLU A 82 0.94 55.75 6.76
C GLU A 82 1.86 56.18 7.92
N GLU A 83 3.16 55.85 7.83
CA GLU A 83 4.22 56.66 8.44
C GLU A 83 5.46 56.67 7.52
N GLN A 84 5.69 57.84 6.92
CA GLN A 84 6.88 58.40 6.24
C GLN A 84 8.04 57.43 5.89
N VAL A 85 8.32 57.15 4.62
CA VAL A 85 9.05 58.01 3.65
C VAL A 85 10.45 58.44 4.12
N ILE A 86 11.48 57.84 3.52
CA ILE A 86 12.64 58.57 2.99
C ILE A 86 12.82 58.13 1.53
N ASP A 87 12.90 59.13 0.65
CA ASP A 87 12.93 59.01 -0.81
C ASP A 87 14.38 58.99 -1.33
N PHE A 88 14.62 58.33 -2.49
CA PHE A 88 15.68 58.66 -3.45
C PHE A 88 15.57 57.78 -4.72
N ASN A 89 14.69 58.17 -5.64
CA ASN A 89 14.98 58.10 -7.08
C ASN A 89 15.93 59.30 -7.42
N PRO A 90 16.64 59.41 -8.58
CA PRO A 90 16.24 58.92 -9.92
C PRO A 90 17.48 58.36 -10.73
N GLU A 91 17.56 58.20 -12.07
CA GLU A 91 16.66 58.39 -13.23
C GLU A 91 17.18 57.61 -14.48
N PHE A 92 16.31 57.39 -15.48
CA PHE A 92 16.56 57.07 -16.90
C PHE A 92 17.41 55.83 -17.31
N GLY A 93 17.08 55.13 -18.42
CA GLY A 93 16.00 55.39 -19.38
C GLY A 93 15.81 54.25 -20.41
N ASP A 94 14.75 54.38 -21.20
CA ASP A 94 14.35 53.46 -22.27
C ASP A 94 15.27 53.53 -23.50
N ASP A 95 15.32 52.45 -24.30
CA ASP A 95 14.77 52.42 -25.67
C ASP A 95 15.12 51.14 -26.46
N ASP A 96 14.07 50.45 -26.87
CA ASP A 96 13.79 49.95 -28.24
C ASP A 96 14.82 49.17 -29.11
N ASP A 97 14.39 47.94 -29.42
CA ASP A 97 14.11 47.42 -30.78
C ASP A 97 15.12 46.53 -31.57
N CYS A 98 14.51 45.73 -32.45
CA CYS A 98 15.02 45.05 -33.64
C CYS A 98 15.84 43.72 -33.57
N LYS A 99 15.08 42.63 -33.83
CA LYS A 99 15.24 41.66 -34.96
C LYS A 99 16.49 40.76 -35.08
N ILE A 100 16.20 39.45 -35.07
CA ILE A 100 16.58 38.43 -36.07
C ILE A 100 17.99 38.55 -36.70
N PHE A 101 18.91 37.62 -36.37
CA PHE A 101 19.53 36.69 -37.34
C PHE A 101 20.35 35.58 -36.61
N ASN A 102 20.30 34.37 -37.16
CA ASN A 102 21.16 33.20 -36.86
C ASN A 102 22.12 33.06 -38.10
N PRO A 103 23.21 32.26 -38.16
CA PRO A 103 23.76 31.35 -37.15
C PRO A 103 25.33 31.27 -37.11
N LYS A 104 25.87 30.34 -36.29
CA LYS A 104 27.19 29.64 -36.41
C LYS A 104 28.48 30.47 -36.55
N VAL A 105 29.49 30.14 -35.75
CA VAL A 105 30.67 29.32 -36.16
C VAL A 105 31.56 29.05 -34.93
N ASP A 106 32.32 27.96 -35.02
CA ASP A 106 33.22 27.33 -34.05
C ASP A 106 34.27 28.27 -33.39
N GLY A 107 34.70 27.93 -32.16
CA GLY A 107 35.71 28.68 -31.40
C GLY A 107 36.31 27.86 -30.26
N ASN A 108 37.22 26.95 -30.60
CA ASN A 108 37.91 26.05 -29.66
C ASN A 108 39.08 26.76 -28.94
N VAL A 109 39.05 26.91 -27.61
CA VAL A 109 40.21 27.34 -26.81
C VAL A 109 40.24 26.63 -25.44
N ASP A 110 41.30 25.87 -25.18
CA ASP A 110 41.63 25.34 -23.86
C ASP A 110 41.98 26.44 -22.85
N ASN A 111 41.65 26.25 -21.57
CA ASN A 111 42.62 26.60 -20.53
C ASN A 111 42.43 25.82 -19.22
N LYS A 112 43.54 25.27 -18.73
CA LYS A 112 43.71 24.79 -17.35
C LYS A 112 43.90 25.99 -16.42
N MET A 113 43.38 25.93 -15.19
CA MET A 113 44.21 25.66 -13.99
C MET A 113 43.43 25.78 -12.67
N HIS A 114 43.86 24.96 -11.71
CA HIS A 114 43.80 25.07 -10.26
C HIS A 114 43.04 26.23 -9.60
N SER A 115 42.23 25.91 -8.59
CA SER A 115 42.77 25.89 -7.20
C SER A 115 41.81 25.22 -6.20
N ASP A 116 42.40 24.53 -5.22
CA ASP A 116 41.68 23.97 -4.07
C ASP A 116 41.20 25.06 -3.10
N SER A 117 40.10 24.81 -2.39
CA SER A 117 39.94 25.26 -1.00
C SER A 117 38.84 24.50 -0.27
N ASN A 118 39.17 23.99 0.92
CA ASN A 118 38.23 23.38 1.86
C ASN A 118 37.26 24.43 2.43
N GLY A 119 36.07 24.00 2.87
CA GLY A 119 35.10 24.85 3.57
C GLY A 119 34.04 24.02 4.29
N GLU A 120 34.32 23.66 5.55
CA GLU A 120 33.34 23.07 6.47
C GLU A 120 32.37 24.13 7.02
N GLY A 121 31.17 23.72 7.44
CA GLY A 121 30.13 24.59 8.02
C GLY A 121 28.74 24.11 7.61
N SER A 122 27.94 23.38 8.40
CA SER A 122 27.70 23.40 9.85
C SER A 122 26.99 24.66 10.37
N ALA A 123 25.70 24.76 10.04
CA ALA A 123 24.65 25.40 10.84
C ALA A 123 23.30 24.77 10.40
N GLY A 124 22.35 24.42 11.25
CA GLY A 124 22.14 24.88 12.62
C GLY A 124 20.75 25.50 12.71
N TYR A 125 19.69 24.71 12.49
CA TYR A 125 18.31 25.18 12.63
C TYR A 125 17.85 25.03 14.08
N ASP A 126 17.93 26.15 14.79
CA ASP A 126 17.49 26.32 16.16
C ASP A 126 15.95 26.28 16.27
N SER A 127 15.45 25.84 17.42
CA SER A 127 14.04 25.54 17.65
C SER A 127 13.41 26.50 18.66
N GLY A 128 12.92 27.64 18.18
CA GLY A 128 12.13 28.59 18.96
C GLY A 128 10.73 28.04 19.27
N TYR A 129 10.53 27.52 20.48
CA TYR A 129 9.21 27.39 21.09
C TYR A 129 8.86 28.69 21.80
N ASP A 130 7.78 29.36 21.38
CA ASP A 130 7.10 30.35 22.22
C ASP A 130 5.79 29.80 22.76
N SER A 131 5.50 30.14 24.01
CA SER A 131 4.43 29.57 24.81
C SER A 131 3.40 30.63 25.18
N ASP A 132 2.24 30.60 24.52
CA ASP A 132 1.12 31.45 24.92
C ASP A 132 0.35 30.84 26.09
N LYS A 133 0.43 31.53 27.23
CA LYS A 133 -0.50 31.42 28.35
C LYS A 133 -1.37 32.68 28.40
N ASP A 134 -2.51 32.51 29.08
CA ASP A 134 -3.36 33.56 29.63
C ASP A 134 -4.11 34.48 28.64
N ALA A 135 -5.42 34.21 28.49
CA ALA A 135 -6.45 35.20 28.81
C ALA A 135 -7.86 34.57 28.81
N ASP A 136 -8.33 34.11 29.98
CA ASP A 136 -9.78 34.03 30.25
C ASP A 136 -10.33 35.46 30.45
N LYS A 137 -11.34 35.85 29.66
CA LYS A 137 -12.45 36.74 30.07
C LYS A 137 -13.55 36.86 29.00
N ASP A 138 -14.72 37.29 29.48
CA ASP A 138 -15.90 37.74 28.73
C ASP A 138 -16.70 36.70 27.92
N ALA A 139 -17.42 35.87 28.68
CA ALA A 139 -18.61 35.19 28.19
C ALA A 139 -19.86 36.07 28.32
N SER A 140 -20.42 36.59 27.21
CA SER A 140 -21.88 36.84 27.07
C SER A 140 -22.32 37.37 25.69
N ALA A 141 -22.34 36.54 24.64
CA ALA A 141 -23.25 36.67 23.49
C ALA A 141 -23.09 35.49 22.52
N THR A 142 -23.88 34.42 22.67
CA THR A 142 -23.86 33.32 21.70
C THR A 142 -24.64 33.70 20.44
N PRO A 143 -24.01 33.86 19.26
CA PRO A 143 -24.76 34.09 18.03
C PRO A 143 -25.55 32.82 17.70
N LYS A 144 -26.84 32.95 17.36
CA LYS A 144 -27.63 31.81 16.87
C LYS A 144 -26.98 31.26 15.60
N ALA A 145 -26.27 30.14 15.74
CA ALA A 145 -25.63 29.48 14.62
C ALA A 145 -26.70 29.06 13.59
N LYS A 146 -26.60 29.56 12.36
CA LYS A 146 -27.43 29.09 11.25
C LYS A 146 -27.23 27.59 11.10
N GLN A 147 -28.33 26.84 10.99
CA GLN A 147 -28.27 25.42 10.66
C GLN A 147 -27.56 25.25 9.31
N PRO A 148 -26.78 24.16 9.13
CA PRO A 148 -26.21 23.85 7.82
C PRO A 148 -27.33 23.60 6.79
N PRO A 149 -27.07 23.89 5.50
CA PRO A 149 -28.02 23.60 4.43
C PRO A 149 -28.34 22.10 4.38
N SER A 150 -29.60 21.75 4.64
CA SER A 150 -30.06 20.36 4.74
C SER A 150 -30.77 19.86 3.47
N SER A 151 -30.82 20.69 2.41
CA SER A 151 -31.60 20.40 1.21
C SER A 151 -30.79 20.51 -0.09
N VAL A 152 -31.19 19.73 -1.10
CA VAL A 152 -30.62 19.77 -2.46
C VAL A 152 -30.80 21.15 -3.13
N SER A 153 -31.85 21.88 -2.75
CA SER A 153 -32.09 23.26 -3.17
C SER A 153 -30.99 24.22 -2.70
N ASP A 154 -30.44 24.02 -1.51
CA ASP A 154 -29.43 24.93 -0.94
C ASP A 154 -28.05 24.72 -1.58
N LEU A 155 -27.67 23.47 -1.86
CA LEU A 155 -26.42 23.16 -2.58
C LEU A 155 -26.39 23.84 -3.96
N LYS A 156 -27.51 23.77 -4.70
CA LYS A 156 -27.67 24.46 -6.00
C LYS A 156 -27.68 25.98 -5.86
N LYS A 157 -28.32 26.52 -4.82
CA LYS A 157 -28.40 27.97 -4.56
C LYS A 157 -27.06 28.60 -4.17
N HIS A 158 -26.13 27.80 -3.67
CA HIS A 158 -24.82 28.26 -3.18
C HIS A 158 -23.61 27.76 -4.00
N ASN A 159 -23.84 27.10 -5.14
CA ASN A 159 -22.80 26.57 -6.04
C ASN A 159 -21.73 25.73 -5.28
N ILE A 160 -22.17 24.91 -4.33
CA ILE A 160 -21.26 24.16 -3.43
C ILE A 160 -20.74 22.92 -4.18
N ILE A 161 -19.52 23.04 -4.72
CA ILE A 161 -18.79 21.94 -5.36
C ILE A 161 -18.41 20.90 -4.28
N PHE A 162 -18.70 19.62 -4.55
CA PHE A 162 -18.32 18.53 -3.63
C PHE A 162 -16.83 18.20 -3.77
N ASP A 163 -16.07 18.57 -2.74
CA ASP A 163 -14.62 18.38 -2.62
C ASP A 163 -14.28 16.96 -2.16
N PHE A 164 -14.14 16.04 -3.12
CA PHE A 164 -13.86 14.63 -2.87
C PHE A 164 -12.50 14.39 -2.18
N GLU A 165 -11.42 15.06 -2.61
CA GLU A 165 -10.07 14.84 -2.06
C GLU A 165 -10.04 15.15 -0.55
N ARG A 166 -10.43 16.38 -0.17
CA ARG A 166 -10.42 16.81 1.24
C ARG A 166 -11.31 15.95 2.11
N ILE A 167 -12.44 15.47 1.57
CA ILE A 167 -13.37 14.60 2.30
C ILE A 167 -12.76 13.21 2.48
N ILE A 168 -12.16 12.62 1.45
CA ILE A 168 -11.49 11.31 1.53
C ILE A 168 -10.29 11.37 2.47
N GLU A 169 -9.52 12.47 2.48
CA GLU A 169 -8.45 12.69 3.45
C GLU A 169 -8.96 12.76 4.90
N LYS A 170 -10.07 13.48 5.13
CA LYS A 170 -10.73 13.51 6.45
C LYS A 170 -11.22 12.12 6.86
N MET A 171 -11.89 11.37 5.98
CA MET A 171 -12.32 10.01 6.29
C MET A 171 -11.13 9.08 6.59
N ARG A 172 -9.99 9.24 5.90
CA ARG A 172 -8.75 8.50 6.20
C ARG A 172 -8.20 8.81 7.60
N LYS A 173 -8.24 10.08 8.03
CA LYS A 173 -7.88 10.51 9.40
C LYS A 173 -8.81 9.93 10.46
N GLU A 174 -10.10 9.81 10.17
CA GLU A 174 -11.08 9.18 11.07
C GLU A 174 -10.89 7.66 11.12
N ALA A 175 -10.62 7.01 9.97
CA ALA A 175 -10.39 5.56 9.85
C ALA A 175 -9.12 5.08 10.58
N ASP A 176 -8.08 5.90 10.64
CA ASP A 176 -6.90 5.61 11.48
C ASP A 176 -7.16 5.96 12.96
N ARG A 177 -7.96 7.00 13.26
CA ARG A 177 -8.34 7.32 14.65
C ARG A 177 -9.16 6.22 15.32
N SER A 178 -10.12 5.61 14.62
CA SER A 178 -10.89 4.47 15.13
C SER A 178 -10.03 3.23 15.38
N ARG A 179 -8.81 3.18 14.81
CA ARG A 179 -7.77 2.16 15.01
C ARG A 179 -6.70 2.56 16.03
N ASN A 180 -6.92 3.63 16.80
CA ASN A 180 -5.99 4.20 17.78
C ASN A 180 -4.67 4.74 17.16
N ILE A 181 -4.71 5.18 15.90
CA ILE A 181 -3.57 5.74 15.16
C ILE A 181 -3.79 7.24 14.96
N HIS A 182 -2.83 8.05 15.39
CA HIS A 182 -2.85 9.49 15.14
C HIS A 182 -2.16 9.81 13.80
N CYS A 183 -2.80 10.61 12.95
CA CYS A 183 -2.25 11.02 11.66
C CYS A 183 -1.92 12.51 11.61
N LYS A 184 -0.67 12.84 11.25
CA LYS A 184 -0.21 14.18 10.89
C LYS A 184 0.20 14.20 9.42
N PHE A 185 -0.25 15.22 8.71
CA PHE A 185 0.07 15.46 7.30
C PHE A 185 1.08 16.60 7.25
N SER A 186 2.14 16.45 6.46
CA SER A 186 3.28 17.38 6.43
C SER A 186 3.88 17.41 5.03
N GLY A 187 3.40 18.32 4.18
CA GLY A 187 3.70 18.30 2.75
C GLY A 187 3.25 16.98 2.13
N ASP A 188 4.14 16.31 1.40
CA ASP A 188 3.88 15.00 0.80
C ASP A 188 4.06 13.82 1.79
N ARG A 189 4.20 14.08 3.10
CA ARG A 189 4.41 13.03 4.12
C ARG A 189 3.16 12.80 4.98
N LEU A 190 2.74 11.55 5.06
CA LEU A 190 1.76 11.03 6.02
C LEU A 190 2.50 10.36 7.19
N ILE A 191 2.53 11.04 8.34
CA ILE A 191 3.09 10.53 9.58
C ILE A 191 1.95 9.92 10.41
N ARG A 192 2.06 8.64 10.72
CA ARG A 192 1.12 7.84 11.50
C ARG A 192 1.81 7.46 12.81
N THR A 193 1.17 7.66 13.94
CA THR A 193 1.71 7.28 15.26
C THR A 193 0.71 6.35 15.94
N VAL A 194 1.11 5.11 16.15
CA VAL A 194 0.35 4.12 16.95
C VAL A 194 0.46 4.55 18.40
N LYS A 195 -0.68 4.66 19.11
CA LYS A 195 -0.70 4.98 20.53
C LYS A 195 -0.41 3.76 21.39
N ASP A 196 0.27 3.98 22.51
CA ASP A 196 0.79 2.92 23.39
C ASP A 196 -0.29 2.08 24.10
N GLU A 197 -1.57 2.47 24.10
CA GLU A 197 -2.66 1.77 24.79
C GLU A 197 -3.14 0.51 24.03
N PRO A 198 -2.77 -0.70 24.47
CA PRO A 198 -3.10 -1.94 23.78
C PRO A 198 -4.36 -2.54 24.42
N ASN A 199 -5.51 -1.97 24.10
CA ASN A 199 -6.76 -2.70 24.27
C ASN A 199 -6.86 -3.71 23.12
N ASP A 200 -6.84 -5.01 23.44
CA ASP A 200 -7.04 -6.12 22.48
C ASP A 200 -8.43 -6.10 21.78
N GLN A 201 -9.24 -5.06 22.00
CA GLN A 201 -10.55 -4.81 21.38
C GLN A 201 -10.49 -3.88 20.15
N HIS A 202 -9.31 -3.40 19.72
CA HIS A 202 -9.19 -2.46 18.60
C HIS A 202 -9.66 -3.05 17.27
N SER A 203 -10.90 -2.72 16.90
CA SER A 203 -11.57 -3.11 15.66
C SER A 203 -10.72 -2.77 14.43
N LEU A 204 -10.56 -3.76 13.55
CA LEU A 204 -10.04 -3.57 12.20
C LEU A 204 -11.00 -2.81 11.32
N TYR A 205 -12.29 -3.06 11.54
CA TYR A 205 -13.38 -2.46 10.81
C TYR A 205 -13.51 -0.99 11.20
N ALA A 206 -13.49 -0.14 10.16
CA ALA A 206 -13.77 1.28 10.20
C ALA A 206 -14.86 1.54 9.14
N ALA A 207 -15.97 2.18 9.52
CA ALA A 207 -17.05 2.54 8.59
C ALA A 207 -16.54 3.45 7.47
N GLU A 208 -15.59 4.31 7.83
CA GLU A 208 -14.90 5.31 7.01
C GLU A 208 -14.27 4.71 5.74
N ASP A 209 -13.72 3.50 5.82
CA ASP A 209 -13.13 2.83 4.64
C ASP A 209 -14.20 2.54 3.58
N TYR A 210 -15.38 2.08 4.02
CA TYR A 210 -16.52 1.88 3.14
C TYR A 210 -17.07 3.20 2.61
N VAL A 211 -17.09 4.25 3.44
CA VAL A 211 -17.44 5.61 2.97
C VAL A 211 -16.50 6.04 1.84
N ILE A 212 -15.18 5.86 2.00
CA ILE A 212 -14.19 6.17 0.95
C ILE A 212 -14.45 5.32 -0.32
N GLN A 213 -14.80 4.03 -0.19
CA GLN A 213 -15.20 3.22 -1.35
C GLN A 213 -16.43 3.81 -2.06
N GLY A 214 -17.47 4.20 -1.32
CA GLY A 214 -18.70 4.78 -1.90
C GLY A 214 -18.45 6.13 -2.57
N LEU A 215 -17.64 6.99 -1.94
CA LEU A 215 -17.20 8.26 -2.52
C LEU A 215 -16.38 8.05 -3.80
N ASN A 216 -15.50 7.05 -3.84
CA ASN A 216 -14.73 6.72 -5.05
C ASN A 216 -15.61 6.19 -6.19
N ILE A 217 -16.68 5.45 -5.90
CA ILE A 217 -17.68 5.05 -6.92
C ILE A 217 -18.35 6.30 -7.51
N TYR A 218 -18.74 7.27 -6.67
CA TYR A 218 -19.30 8.54 -7.15
C TYR A 218 -18.26 9.42 -7.88
N ARG A 219 -17.00 9.48 -7.44
CA ARG A 219 -15.91 10.22 -8.12
C ARG A 219 -15.61 9.62 -9.49
N ALA A 220 -15.54 8.28 -9.59
CA ALA A 220 -15.37 7.56 -10.85
C ALA A 220 -16.52 7.86 -11.83
N ALA A 221 -17.77 7.81 -11.38
CA ALA A 221 -18.93 8.14 -12.21
C ALA A 221 -18.98 9.62 -12.63
N LYS A 222 -18.61 10.54 -11.73
CA LYS A 222 -18.42 11.97 -12.03
C LYS A 222 -17.41 12.16 -13.16
N LYS A 223 -16.22 11.53 -13.06
CA LYS A 223 -15.16 11.62 -14.08
C LYS A 223 -15.62 11.02 -15.42
N ILE A 224 -16.35 9.89 -15.40
CA ILE A 224 -16.97 9.31 -16.61
C ILE A 224 -17.88 10.32 -17.31
N CYS A 225 -18.79 10.98 -16.58
CA CYS A 225 -19.67 11.98 -17.19
C CYS A 225 -18.90 13.15 -17.79
N VAL A 226 -17.90 13.69 -17.10
CA VAL A 226 -17.04 14.77 -17.63
C VAL A 226 -16.34 14.37 -18.94
N LEU A 227 -15.77 13.15 -19.01
CA LEU A 227 -15.04 12.66 -20.20
C LEU A 227 -15.94 12.32 -21.40
N TYR A 228 -17.26 12.37 -21.22
CA TYR A 228 -18.28 12.10 -22.24
C TYR A 228 -19.30 13.25 -22.35
N GLU A 229 -18.91 14.46 -21.90
CA GLU A 229 -19.67 15.71 -22.05
C GLU A 229 -21.10 15.64 -21.47
N GLN A 230 -21.27 14.85 -20.40
CA GLN A 230 -22.52 14.70 -19.65
C GLN A 230 -22.47 15.49 -18.34
N ASP A 231 -23.62 16.00 -17.89
CA ASP A 231 -23.78 16.66 -16.58
C ASP A 231 -23.33 15.74 -15.41
N PRO A 232 -22.26 16.11 -14.68
CA PRO A 232 -21.73 15.32 -13.57
C PRO A 232 -22.36 15.66 -12.21
N SER A 233 -23.14 16.75 -12.10
CA SER A 233 -23.57 17.34 -10.82
C SER A 233 -24.41 16.40 -9.96
N ALA A 234 -25.12 15.45 -10.57
CA ALA A 234 -25.90 14.45 -9.84
C ALA A 234 -25.06 13.59 -8.89
N PHE A 235 -23.79 13.30 -9.23
CA PHE A 235 -22.91 12.49 -8.39
C PHE A 235 -22.34 13.24 -7.19
N GLU A 236 -22.19 14.56 -7.29
CA GLU A 236 -21.82 15.41 -6.15
C GLU A 236 -22.94 15.46 -5.10
N VAL A 237 -24.18 15.65 -5.56
CA VAL A 237 -25.38 15.59 -4.70
C VAL A 237 -25.49 14.21 -4.03
N LYS A 238 -25.29 13.11 -4.78
CA LYS A 238 -25.34 11.75 -4.22
C LYS A 238 -24.20 11.46 -3.25
N ALA A 239 -22.99 11.97 -3.48
CA ALA A 239 -21.89 11.87 -2.53
C ALA A 239 -22.18 12.65 -1.22
N HIS A 240 -22.80 13.82 -1.31
CA HIS A 240 -23.24 14.59 -0.14
C HIS A 240 -24.36 13.90 0.64
N GLU A 241 -25.40 13.42 -0.04
CA GLU A 241 -26.47 12.60 0.57
C GLU A 241 -25.89 11.38 1.30
N PHE A 242 -24.90 10.70 0.70
CA PHE A 242 -24.25 9.54 1.30
C PHE A 242 -23.42 9.88 2.55
N LEU A 243 -22.74 11.04 2.59
CA LEU A 243 -22.08 11.49 3.83
C LEU A 243 -23.08 11.80 4.95
N CYS A 244 -24.19 12.46 4.64
CA CYS A 244 -25.23 12.75 5.63
C CYS A 244 -25.85 11.44 6.16
N TYR A 245 -26.12 10.49 5.25
CA TYR A 245 -26.55 9.14 5.62
C TYR A 245 -25.54 8.46 6.55
N TYR A 246 -24.24 8.61 6.28
CA TYR A 246 -23.19 8.03 7.11
C TYR A 246 -23.12 8.62 8.52
N SER A 247 -23.26 9.93 8.70
CA SER A 247 -23.29 10.52 10.05
C SER A 247 -24.41 9.97 10.94
N ASP A 248 -25.53 9.55 10.34
CA ASP A 248 -26.66 8.96 11.05
C ASP A 248 -26.51 7.44 11.29
N HIS A 249 -25.48 6.80 10.71
CA HIS A 249 -25.32 5.34 10.64
C HIS A 249 -23.94 4.83 11.07
N LEU A 250 -23.12 5.65 11.75
CA LEU A 250 -21.78 5.31 12.26
C LEU A 250 -21.72 3.94 12.96
N GLU A 251 -22.66 3.68 13.87
CA GLU A 251 -22.72 2.46 14.71
C GLU A 251 -23.16 1.19 13.95
N LYS A 252 -23.34 1.23 12.63
CA LYS A 252 -23.76 0.05 11.86
C LYS A 252 -22.57 -0.92 11.68
N PRO A 253 -22.81 -2.24 11.66
CA PRO A 253 -21.75 -3.25 11.52
C PRO A 253 -21.22 -3.32 10.08
N GLU A 254 -20.02 -3.87 9.91
CA GLU A 254 -19.35 -4.04 8.61
C GLU A 254 -20.24 -4.65 7.51
N ALA A 255 -21.06 -5.66 7.85
CA ALA A 255 -21.96 -6.32 6.90
C ALA A 255 -23.03 -5.38 6.29
N PHE A 256 -23.47 -4.37 7.04
CA PHE A 256 -24.37 -3.33 6.54
C PHE A 256 -23.67 -2.48 5.47
N TRP A 257 -22.44 -2.04 5.74
CA TRP A 257 -21.65 -1.24 4.79
C TRP A 257 -21.26 -2.00 3.53
N ILE A 258 -20.90 -3.27 3.65
CA ILE A 258 -20.68 -4.17 2.50
C ILE A 258 -21.90 -4.19 1.57
N ASN A 259 -23.12 -4.26 2.13
CA ASN A 259 -24.34 -4.22 1.33
C ASN A 259 -24.63 -2.82 0.80
N LYS A 260 -24.42 -1.77 1.60
CA LYS A 260 -24.62 -0.39 1.17
C LYS A 260 -23.76 -0.01 -0.04
N ILE A 261 -22.54 -0.54 -0.10
CA ILE A 261 -21.63 -0.32 -1.22
C ILE A 261 -22.06 -1.06 -2.50
N LYS A 262 -22.71 -2.24 -2.37
CA LYS A 262 -23.36 -2.91 -3.52
C LYS A 262 -24.56 -2.10 -4.03
N GLU A 263 -25.39 -1.57 -3.13
CA GLU A 263 -26.52 -0.69 -3.49
C GLU A 263 -26.05 0.55 -4.27
N ILE A 264 -25.00 1.22 -3.76
CA ILE A 264 -24.40 2.40 -4.39
C ILE A 264 -23.88 2.04 -5.79
N ASN A 265 -23.14 0.93 -5.92
CA ASN A 265 -22.65 0.47 -7.23
C ASN A 265 -23.80 0.20 -8.20
N GLN A 266 -24.83 -0.55 -7.78
CA GLN A 266 -26.00 -0.86 -8.59
C GLN A 266 -26.71 0.41 -9.05
N GLY A 267 -26.93 1.37 -8.14
CA GLY A 267 -27.58 2.65 -8.43
C GLY A 267 -26.79 3.48 -9.43
N VAL A 268 -25.47 3.57 -9.27
CA VAL A 268 -24.58 4.32 -10.17
C VAL A 268 -24.50 3.69 -11.56
N VAL A 269 -24.33 2.37 -11.66
CA VAL A 269 -24.34 1.66 -12.95
C VAL A 269 -25.68 1.83 -13.67
N THR A 270 -26.79 1.73 -12.95
CA THR A 270 -28.14 1.95 -13.49
C THR A 270 -28.36 3.40 -13.95
N TYR A 271 -27.78 4.38 -13.24
CA TYR A 271 -27.85 5.79 -13.61
C TYR A 271 -27.03 6.09 -14.88
N LEU A 272 -25.79 5.58 -14.96
CA LEU A 272 -24.93 5.72 -16.14
C LEU A 272 -25.58 5.07 -17.37
N TYR A 273 -26.14 3.86 -17.25
CA TYR A 273 -26.89 3.21 -18.33
C TYR A 273 -28.02 4.11 -18.89
N LYS A 274 -28.82 4.71 -18.01
CA LYS A 274 -29.91 5.63 -18.39
C LYS A 274 -29.44 6.96 -19.00
N LYS A 275 -28.16 7.30 -18.89
CA LYS A 275 -27.58 8.60 -19.30
C LYS A 275 -26.89 8.59 -20.67
N GLY A 276 -27.14 7.57 -21.51
CA GLY A 276 -26.65 7.55 -22.89
C GLY A 276 -25.43 6.65 -23.13
N PHE A 277 -24.91 5.98 -22.10
CA PHE A 277 -23.89 4.93 -22.26
C PHE A 277 -24.50 3.61 -22.79
N LEU A 278 -25.40 3.71 -23.77
CA LEU A 278 -26.44 2.72 -24.10
C LEU A 278 -25.95 1.52 -24.93
N ASP A 279 -24.84 1.66 -25.65
CA ASP A 279 -24.25 0.57 -26.45
C ASP A 279 -23.61 -0.53 -25.56
N ALA A 280 -23.55 -0.29 -24.24
CA ALA A 280 -22.99 -1.18 -23.25
C ALA A 280 -24.09 -1.79 -22.36
N ASN A 281 -24.04 -3.10 -22.15
CA ASN A 281 -24.85 -3.75 -21.11
C ASN A 281 -24.38 -3.35 -19.70
N LEU A 282 -25.18 -3.64 -18.68
CA LEU A 282 -24.88 -3.23 -17.29
C LEU A 282 -23.53 -3.78 -16.79
N ASP A 283 -23.11 -4.98 -17.20
CA ASP A 283 -21.81 -5.56 -16.82
C ASP A 283 -20.65 -4.79 -17.47
N ALA A 284 -20.79 -4.36 -18.73
CA ALA A 284 -19.80 -3.51 -19.41
C ALA A 284 -19.70 -2.11 -18.77
N ILE A 285 -20.82 -1.50 -18.38
CA ILE A 285 -20.80 -0.23 -17.63
C ILE A 285 -20.17 -0.41 -16.25
N ASN A 286 -20.48 -1.51 -15.54
CA ASN A 286 -19.83 -1.82 -14.27
C ASN A 286 -18.31 -1.99 -14.44
N ASN A 287 -17.86 -2.66 -15.51
CA ASN A 287 -16.44 -2.79 -15.84
C ASN A 287 -15.78 -1.42 -16.12
N ASN A 288 -16.41 -0.56 -16.92
CA ASN A 288 -15.94 0.81 -17.19
C ASN A 288 -15.85 1.65 -15.89
N LEU A 289 -16.83 1.51 -15.00
CA LEU A 289 -16.79 2.11 -13.66
C LEU A 289 -15.64 1.56 -12.80
N ARG A 290 -15.36 0.24 -12.84
CA ARG A 290 -14.19 -0.36 -12.19
C ARG A 290 -12.86 0.09 -12.81
N ILE A 291 -12.83 0.42 -14.10
CA ILE A 291 -11.65 1.01 -14.76
C ILE A 291 -11.45 2.43 -14.24
N ALA A 292 -12.48 3.27 -14.28
CA ALA A 292 -12.44 4.65 -13.80
C ALA A 292 -12.01 4.77 -12.32
N GLU A 293 -12.47 3.87 -11.43
CA GLU A 293 -11.99 3.78 -10.03
C GLU A 293 -10.46 3.67 -9.90
N ASN A 294 -9.78 2.99 -10.84
CA ASN A 294 -8.32 2.84 -10.78
C ASN A 294 -7.60 4.14 -11.09
N TYR A 295 -8.23 5.04 -11.87
CA TYR A 295 -7.64 6.30 -12.31
C TYR A 295 -7.95 7.46 -11.37
N VAL A 296 -9.17 7.53 -10.84
CA VAL A 296 -9.55 8.68 -10.00
C VAL A 296 -8.69 8.82 -8.75
N GLY A 297 -8.00 7.77 -8.28
CA GLY A 297 -6.99 7.89 -7.22
C GLY A 297 -5.91 8.94 -7.49
N LEU A 298 -5.63 9.26 -8.76
CA LEU A 298 -4.71 10.33 -9.19
C LEU A 298 -5.24 11.75 -8.94
N ASP A 299 -6.52 11.90 -8.54
CA ASP A 299 -7.04 13.17 -8.01
C ASP A 299 -6.62 13.39 -6.53
N ASP A 300 -6.05 12.39 -5.84
CA ASP A 300 -5.62 12.50 -4.44
C ASP A 300 -4.12 12.77 -4.32
N THR A 301 -3.72 13.56 -3.32
CA THR A 301 -2.33 13.64 -2.87
C THR A 301 -1.75 12.24 -2.53
N HIS A 302 -0.63 11.89 -3.17
CA HIS A 302 0.12 10.65 -2.93
C HIS A 302 1.29 10.86 -1.96
N TYR A 303 1.31 10.09 -0.88
CA TYR A 303 2.15 10.34 0.30
C TYR A 303 3.39 9.42 0.40
N ASN A 304 4.51 9.97 0.85
CA ASN A 304 5.52 9.22 1.61
C ASN A 304 4.92 8.86 2.98
N VAL A 305 5.08 7.62 3.44
CA VAL A 305 4.38 7.14 4.65
C VAL A 305 5.38 6.77 5.72
N THR A 306 5.25 7.34 6.90
CA THR A 306 6.03 6.96 8.09
C THR A 306 5.06 6.50 9.16
N THR A 307 5.22 5.28 9.69
CA THR A 307 4.43 4.78 10.83
C THR A 307 5.34 4.54 12.03
N LYS A 308 5.21 5.38 13.05
CA LYS A 308 5.87 5.27 14.36
C LYS A 308 5.06 4.38 15.31
N PHE A 309 5.74 3.53 16.06
CA PHE A 309 5.17 2.55 16.99
C PHE A 309 6.24 2.13 18.02
N LYS A 310 5.84 1.39 19.06
CA LYS A 310 6.77 0.85 20.06
C LYS A 310 6.70 -0.67 20.14
N ILE A 311 7.80 -1.28 20.54
CA ILE A 311 7.88 -2.68 20.97
C ILE A 311 8.71 -2.69 22.26
N GLU A 312 8.18 -3.26 23.36
CA GLU A 312 8.77 -3.22 24.72
C GLU A 312 9.30 -1.83 25.13
N GLY A 313 8.54 -0.77 24.79
CA GLY A 313 8.88 0.61 25.10
C GLY A 313 9.92 1.26 24.17
N LYS A 314 10.69 0.50 23.39
CA LYS A 314 11.61 1.03 22.36
C LYS A 314 10.81 1.50 21.15
N GLU A 315 11.09 2.71 20.67
CA GLU A 315 10.39 3.29 19.52
C GLU A 315 11.03 2.84 18.19
N PHE A 316 10.16 2.54 17.23
CA PHE A 316 10.49 2.16 15.86
C PHE A 316 9.67 2.99 14.86
N ALA A 317 10.16 3.09 13.62
CA ALA A 317 9.36 3.57 12.50
C ALA A 317 9.54 2.69 11.25
N LEU A 318 8.43 2.45 10.57
CA LEU A 318 8.39 1.93 9.20
C LEU A 318 8.21 3.12 8.25
N GLU A 319 9.17 3.35 7.37
CA GLU A 319 9.11 4.41 6.35
C GLU A 319 9.09 3.82 4.95
N ASP A 320 8.10 4.24 4.14
CA ASP A 320 7.93 3.88 2.75
C ASP A 320 7.87 5.16 1.90
N THR A 321 8.88 5.37 1.06
CA THR A 321 9.06 6.56 0.22
C THR A 321 8.93 6.28 -1.27
N LYS A 322 8.53 7.30 -2.05
CA LYS A 322 8.21 7.13 -3.47
C LYS A 322 9.44 6.76 -4.30
N TRP A 323 9.35 5.67 -5.05
CA TRP A 323 10.50 5.11 -5.77
C TRP A 323 10.09 4.21 -6.94
N PRO A 324 10.77 4.22 -8.09
CA PRO A 324 11.65 5.29 -8.60
C PRO A 324 10.81 6.36 -9.32
N PRO A 325 11.34 7.59 -9.55
CA PRO A 325 10.73 8.55 -10.46
C PRO A 325 10.66 7.99 -11.90
N LEU A 326 9.89 8.61 -12.79
CA LEU A 326 9.85 8.17 -14.19
C LEU A 326 11.11 8.61 -14.95
N THR A 327 11.64 7.72 -15.79
CA THR A 327 12.74 8.04 -16.70
C THR A 327 12.34 9.14 -17.70
N ALA A 328 13.31 9.89 -18.22
CA ALA A 328 13.07 10.89 -19.26
C ALA A 328 12.31 10.30 -20.48
N THR A 329 12.67 9.07 -20.89
CA THR A 329 12.00 8.33 -21.98
C THR A 329 10.54 8.02 -21.67
N GLN A 330 10.22 7.57 -20.44
CA GLN A 330 8.83 7.33 -20.03
C GLN A 330 8.03 8.65 -19.98
N LYS A 331 8.62 9.74 -19.48
CA LYS A 331 7.98 11.08 -19.47
C LYS A 331 7.72 11.62 -20.87
N GLU A 332 8.63 11.38 -21.81
CA GLU A 332 8.43 11.70 -23.24
C GLU A 332 7.30 10.85 -23.84
N ALA A 333 7.27 9.55 -23.54
CA ALA A 333 6.21 8.65 -23.98
C ALA A 333 4.83 9.06 -23.45
N TYR A 334 4.72 9.58 -22.21
CA TYR A 334 3.47 10.17 -21.70
C TYR A 334 3.10 11.49 -22.40
N ARG A 335 4.06 12.37 -22.67
CA ARG A 335 3.79 13.62 -23.42
C ARG A 335 3.28 13.30 -24.84
N ASN A 336 3.92 12.36 -25.53
CA ASN A 336 3.61 11.96 -26.90
C ASN A 336 2.68 10.73 -27.01
N ARG A 337 1.98 10.35 -25.93
CA ARG A 337 1.21 9.09 -25.82
C ARG A 337 0.36 8.71 -27.04
N LYS A 338 -0.20 9.67 -27.78
CA LYS A 338 -1.04 9.41 -28.97
C LYS A 338 -0.28 8.73 -30.13
N SER A 339 1.05 8.87 -30.21
CA SER A 339 1.89 8.12 -31.15
C SER A 339 2.48 6.83 -30.56
N GLU A 340 2.31 6.58 -29.26
CA GLU A 340 2.93 5.46 -28.56
C GLU A 340 2.10 4.17 -28.65
N LYS A 341 2.77 3.06 -28.99
CA LYS A 341 2.11 1.76 -29.15
C LYS A 341 1.45 1.22 -27.88
N TYR A 342 1.95 1.61 -26.70
CA TYR A 342 1.34 1.18 -25.45
C TYR A 342 -0.05 1.82 -25.23
N TYR A 343 -0.29 3.00 -25.80
CA TYR A 343 -1.51 3.78 -25.69
C TYR A 343 -2.51 3.42 -26.79
N THR A 344 -2.05 3.33 -28.05
CA THR A 344 -2.95 3.07 -29.20
C THR A 344 -3.62 1.68 -29.15
N ARG A 345 -3.08 0.76 -28.35
CA ARG A 345 -3.67 -0.57 -28.06
C ARG A 345 -4.67 -0.59 -26.89
N LEU A 346 -4.75 0.48 -26.09
CA LEU A 346 -5.69 0.56 -24.97
C LEU A 346 -7.11 0.73 -25.51
N ASP A 347 -8.10 0.30 -24.72
CA ASP A 347 -9.50 0.57 -25.05
C ASP A 347 -9.76 2.08 -25.15
N PRO A 348 -10.56 2.59 -26.11
CA PRO A 348 -10.87 4.01 -26.24
C PRO A 348 -11.43 4.67 -24.97
N PHE A 349 -12.09 3.90 -24.10
CA PHE A 349 -12.50 4.36 -22.76
C PHE A 349 -11.27 4.63 -21.88
N GLU A 350 -10.32 3.69 -21.78
CA GLU A 350 -9.09 3.85 -20.98
C GLU A 350 -8.18 4.95 -21.55
N GLN A 351 -8.13 5.11 -22.88
CA GLN A 351 -7.44 6.21 -23.55
C GLN A 351 -7.91 7.59 -23.08
N LYS A 352 -9.22 7.82 -22.90
CA LYS A 352 -9.76 9.07 -22.36
C LYS A 352 -9.25 9.38 -20.95
N PHE A 353 -9.09 8.36 -20.11
CA PHE A 353 -8.53 8.53 -18.76
C PHE A 353 -7.02 8.84 -18.80
N ILE A 354 -6.25 8.18 -19.66
CA ILE A 354 -4.84 8.51 -19.89
C ILE A 354 -4.68 9.95 -20.42
N ASP A 355 -5.56 10.40 -21.32
CA ASP A 355 -5.58 11.78 -21.80
C ASP A 355 -5.86 12.80 -20.68
N ALA A 356 -6.75 12.45 -19.75
CA ALA A 356 -7.20 13.31 -18.65
C ALA A 356 -6.28 13.33 -17.43
N TYR A 357 -5.38 12.35 -17.30
CA TYR A 357 -4.43 12.20 -16.17
C TYR A 357 -2.97 12.18 -16.62
N LYS A 358 -2.66 12.60 -17.85
CA LYS A 358 -1.29 12.58 -18.42
C LYS A 358 -0.28 13.42 -17.62
N SER A 359 -0.75 14.43 -16.90
CA SER A 359 0.03 15.34 -16.06
C SER A 359 0.48 14.61 -14.80
N GLU A 360 -0.49 14.07 -14.06
CA GLU A 360 -0.37 13.35 -12.81
C GLU A 360 0.45 12.06 -13.02
N LEU A 361 0.23 11.35 -14.14
CA LEU A 361 1.04 10.19 -14.53
C LEU A 361 2.50 10.55 -14.87
N GLY A 362 2.84 11.82 -15.07
CA GLY A 362 4.16 12.28 -15.51
C GLY A 362 4.93 13.16 -14.52
N ASP A 363 4.36 13.51 -13.37
CA ASP A 363 4.85 14.59 -12.49
C ASP A 363 5.79 14.16 -11.36
N ASP A 364 6.12 12.87 -11.26
CA ASP A 364 6.84 12.19 -10.15
C ASP A 364 6.20 12.34 -8.74
N LYS A 365 5.10 13.08 -8.60
CA LYS A 365 4.37 13.24 -7.33
C LYS A 365 3.41 12.08 -7.13
N HIS A 366 2.80 11.59 -8.21
CA HIS A 366 1.88 10.45 -8.18
C HIS A 366 2.59 9.14 -8.49
N TYR A 367 1.93 8.05 -8.11
CA TYR A 367 2.33 6.68 -8.40
C TYR A 367 1.36 6.14 -9.43
N ILE A 368 1.83 5.30 -10.35
CA ILE A 368 0.93 4.51 -11.17
C ILE A 368 0.23 3.48 -10.26
N PRO A 369 -1.12 3.50 -10.18
CA PRO A 369 -1.87 2.57 -9.35
C PRO A 369 -1.70 1.11 -9.81
N THR A 370 -1.71 0.19 -8.85
CA THR A 370 -1.40 -1.24 -9.05
C THR A 370 -2.34 -1.94 -10.05
N GLN A 371 -3.49 -1.35 -10.34
CA GLN A 371 -4.48 -1.88 -11.26
C GLN A 371 -4.28 -1.37 -12.70
N ILE A 372 -3.58 -0.26 -12.92
CA ILE A 372 -3.28 0.29 -14.25
C ILE A 372 -2.05 -0.42 -14.83
N ARG A 373 -2.24 -1.70 -15.20
CA ARG A 373 -1.14 -2.63 -15.51
C ARG A 373 -0.63 -2.62 -16.95
N THR A 374 -1.16 -1.71 -17.76
CA THR A 374 -1.04 -1.69 -19.23
C THR A 374 -0.04 -0.67 -19.77
N ILE A 375 0.39 0.28 -18.92
CA ILE A 375 1.20 1.46 -19.28
C ILE A 375 2.63 1.42 -18.69
N PRO A 376 3.61 2.15 -19.26
CA PRO A 376 4.99 2.22 -18.75
C PRO A 376 5.10 2.87 -17.37
N GLY A 377 5.95 2.32 -16.53
CA GLY A 377 6.29 2.80 -15.19
C GLY A 377 6.12 1.74 -14.11
N CYS A 378 7.01 1.77 -13.11
CA CYS A 378 6.89 0.98 -11.88
C CYS A 378 5.64 1.40 -11.09
N ARG A 379 4.92 0.40 -10.56
CA ARG A 379 3.58 0.57 -9.94
C ARG A 379 3.64 0.21 -8.48
N ASN A 380 2.95 0.98 -7.63
CA ASN A 380 2.94 0.79 -6.17
C ASN A 380 4.34 0.45 -5.62
N ALA A 381 5.32 1.26 -6.00
CA ALA A 381 6.73 0.97 -5.84
C ALA A 381 7.34 1.92 -4.80
N TYR A 382 8.12 1.39 -3.87
CA TYR A 382 8.61 2.14 -2.72
C TYR A 382 10.04 1.72 -2.37
N GLN A 383 10.80 2.68 -1.84
CA GLN A 383 11.96 2.39 -1.01
C GLN A 383 11.48 2.33 0.44
N LYS A 384 11.84 1.25 1.14
CA LYS A 384 11.45 1.00 2.51
C LYS A 384 12.66 1.09 3.44
N ARG A 385 12.48 1.75 4.58
CA ARG A 385 13.45 1.84 5.68
C ARG A 385 12.80 1.41 6.99
N ILE A 386 13.52 0.60 7.77
CA ILE A 386 13.15 0.24 9.13
C ILE A 386 14.08 1.04 10.04
N ILE A 387 13.50 1.79 10.98
CA ILE A 387 14.22 2.72 11.85
C ILE A 387 13.95 2.32 13.30
N ALA A 388 14.98 2.28 14.14
CA ALA A 388 14.86 2.30 15.60
C ALA A 388 15.31 3.66 16.13
N TYR A 389 14.78 4.06 17.28
CA TYR A 389 15.21 5.26 17.99
C TYR A 389 15.92 4.88 19.30
N ASP A 390 16.97 5.61 19.66
CA ASP A 390 17.60 5.51 20.98
C ASP A 390 16.81 6.27 22.07
N GLN A 391 17.30 6.27 23.30
CA GLN A 391 16.68 6.98 24.43
C GLN A 391 16.66 8.51 24.25
N ASN A 392 17.50 9.05 23.36
CA ASN A 392 17.58 10.47 23.00
C ASN A 392 16.81 10.79 21.71
N ASN A 393 16.02 9.84 21.19
CA ASN A 393 15.27 9.93 19.93
C ASN A 393 16.16 10.12 18.67
N HIS A 394 17.41 9.66 18.70
CA HIS A 394 18.26 9.57 17.50
C HIS A 394 17.86 8.36 16.63
N PRO A 395 17.62 8.54 15.32
CA PRO A 395 17.22 7.46 14.44
C PRO A 395 18.41 6.64 13.93
N THR A 396 18.32 5.31 14.02
CA THR A 396 19.22 4.35 13.36
C THR A 396 18.43 3.54 12.33
N VAL A 397 18.88 3.53 11.07
CA VAL A 397 18.28 2.68 10.02
C VAL A 397 18.81 1.26 10.17
N LEU A 398 17.93 0.32 10.52
CA LEU A 398 18.23 -1.10 10.73
C LEU A 398 18.40 -1.87 9.42
N GLY A 399 17.68 -1.46 8.37
CA GLY A 399 17.72 -2.10 7.06
C GLY A 399 16.97 -1.30 6.02
N ARG A 400 17.29 -1.56 4.75
CA ARG A 400 16.72 -0.89 3.57
C ARG A 400 16.45 -1.89 2.46
N TYR A 401 15.30 -1.79 1.80
CA TYR A 401 14.98 -2.57 0.61
C TYR A 401 13.98 -1.84 -0.28
N TYR A 402 13.70 -2.38 -1.47
CA TYR A 402 12.67 -1.88 -2.37
C TYR A 402 11.57 -2.90 -2.59
N HIS A 403 10.36 -2.44 -2.85
CA HIS A 403 9.26 -3.31 -3.29
C HIS A 403 8.41 -2.64 -4.36
N SER A 404 7.75 -3.44 -5.19
CA SER A 404 6.91 -2.93 -6.29
C SER A 404 5.85 -3.94 -6.77
N GLY A 405 4.93 -3.47 -7.61
CA GLY A 405 4.19 -4.32 -8.54
C GLY A 405 5.10 -4.91 -9.62
N SER A 406 4.62 -5.93 -10.33
CA SER A 406 5.43 -6.60 -11.36
C SER A 406 5.93 -5.63 -12.44
N LEU A 407 7.22 -5.71 -12.77
CA LEU A 407 7.82 -4.98 -13.89
C LEU A 407 7.05 -5.22 -15.20
N PRO A 408 6.75 -6.47 -15.62
CA PRO A 408 5.92 -6.72 -16.79
C PRO A 408 4.42 -6.49 -16.53
N SER A 409 3.71 -6.20 -17.61
CA SER A 409 2.25 -6.36 -17.66
C SER A 409 1.89 -7.86 -17.53
N PRO A 410 0.96 -8.24 -16.62
CA PRO A 410 0.41 -9.59 -16.57
C PRO A 410 -0.63 -9.85 -17.67
N ILE A 411 -1.10 -8.80 -18.36
CA ILE A 411 -1.90 -8.95 -19.57
C ILE A 411 -0.93 -9.30 -20.69
N GLN A 412 -1.29 -10.30 -21.49
CA GLN A 412 -0.54 -10.73 -22.66
C GLN A 412 -1.28 -10.19 -23.87
N TRP A 413 -0.65 -9.23 -24.54
CA TRP A 413 -1.17 -8.62 -25.75
C TRP A 413 -0.69 -9.38 -26.99
N THR A 414 -1.33 -9.12 -28.12
CA THR A 414 -0.89 -9.62 -29.44
C THR A 414 0.46 -9.04 -29.82
N ASP A 415 0.67 -7.74 -29.58
CA ASP A 415 1.98 -7.09 -29.71
C ASP A 415 2.88 -7.37 -28.49
N LYS A 416 3.57 -8.52 -28.57
CA LYS A 416 4.60 -8.92 -27.60
C LYS A 416 5.77 -7.93 -27.52
N LYS A 417 6.09 -7.18 -28.58
CA LYS A 417 7.22 -6.24 -28.58
C LYS A 417 6.92 -5.04 -27.66
N THR A 418 5.68 -4.55 -27.68
CA THR A 418 5.25 -3.48 -26.76
C THR A 418 5.19 -3.95 -25.30
N ASP A 419 4.79 -5.19 -25.03
CA ASP A 419 4.86 -5.77 -23.67
C ASP A 419 6.30 -5.91 -23.17
N GLN A 420 7.21 -6.37 -24.03
CA GLN A 420 8.64 -6.46 -23.70
C GLN A 420 9.25 -5.07 -23.47
N LYS A 421 8.91 -4.08 -24.31
CA LYS A 421 9.36 -2.69 -24.14
C LYS A 421 8.93 -2.09 -22.80
N ILE A 422 7.68 -2.26 -22.37
CA ILE A 422 7.23 -1.80 -21.03
C ILE A 422 8.08 -2.44 -19.93
N THR A 423 8.38 -3.73 -20.05
CA THR A 423 9.20 -4.45 -19.07
C THR A 423 10.64 -3.91 -19.03
N GLN A 424 11.22 -3.62 -20.19
CA GLN A 424 12.54 -3.00 -20.35
C GLN A 424 12.58 -1.57 -19.81
N ASP A 425 11.59 -0.73 -20.14
CA ASP A 425 11.48 0.65 -19.64
C ASP A 425 11.35 0.67 -18.11
N ASN A 426 10.57 -0.26 -17.54
CA ASN A 426 10.41 -0.41 -16.09
C ASN A 426 11.69 -0.90 -15.40
N TRP A 427 12.45 -1.77 -16.04
CA TRP A 427 13.77 -2.18 -15.51
C TRP A 427 14.79 -1.05 -15.61
N ALA A 428 14.81 -0.31 -16.71
CA ALA A 428 15.66 0.88 -16.87
C ALA A 428 15.34 1.95 -15.81
N GLN A 429 14.06 2.12 -15.46
CA GLN A 429 13.62 3.00 -14.36
C GLN A 429 14.21 2.58 -13.01
N VAL A 430 14.22 1.28 -12.71
CA VAL A 430 14.86 0.73 -11.51
C VAL A 430 16.38 0.94 -11.55
N GLN A 431 17.02 0.62 -12.67
CA GLN A 431 18.48 0.76 -12.85
C GLN A 431 18.99 2.20 -12.83
N GLN A 432 18.13 3.19 -13.12
CA GLN A 432 18.48 4.61 -13.00
C GLN A 432 18.67 5.04 -11.54
N GLN A 433 17.90 4.47 -10.59
CA GLN A 433 18.15 4.70 -9.17
C GLN A 433 19.22 3.76 -8.62
N ASP A 434 19.13 2.47 -8.91
CA ASP A 434 20.00 1.45 -8.33
C ASP A 434 20.53 0.48 -9.39
N LYS A 435 21.78 0.70 -9.77
CA LYS A 435 22.49 -0.15 -10.74
C LYS A 435 22.80 -1.54 -10.18
N ASN A 436 22.79 -1.74 -8.86
CA ASN A 436 23.19 -2.98 -8.19
C ASN A 436 22.04 -3.54 -7.32
N VAL A 437 20.87 -3.72 -7.92
CA VAL A 437 19.70 -4.39 -7.32
C VAL A 437 19.45 -5.81 -7.87
N GLU A 438 19.16 -6.76 -6.98
CA GLU A 438 18.64 -8.11 -7.25
C GLU A 438 17.10 -8.10 -7.21
N VAL A 439 16.43 -8.82 -8.11
CA VAL A 439 14.96 -8.83 -8.25
C VAL A 439 14.36 -10.17 -7.87
N ILE A 440 13.48 -10.18 -6.86
CA ILE A 440 12.75 -11.36 -6.40
C ILE A 440 11.28 -11.29 -6.84
N SER A 441 10.86 -12.24 -7.69
CA SER A 441 9.44 -12.41 -8.06
C SER A 441 8.74 -13.38 -7.13
N LEU A 442 7.69 -12.92 -6.44
CA LEU A 442 6.83 -13.70 -5.54
C LEU A 442 5.68 -14.44 -6.28
N ASN A 443 5.78 -14.53 -7.60
CA ASN A 443 4.73 -15.02 -8.50
C ASN A 443 4.91 -16.51 -8.83
N TYR A 444 3.83 -17.21 -9.20
CA TYR A 444 3.91 -18.61 -9.63
C TYR A 444 4.68 -18.73 -10.96
N ASN A 445 5.78 -19.49 -11.01
CA ASN A 445 6.47 -19.82 -12.26
C ASN A 445 5.84 -21.02 -12.99
N MET A 446 4.50 -21.06 -13.05
CA MET A 446 3.76 -22.11 -13.76
C MET A 446 2.36 -21.65 -14.16
N ASP A 447 1.82 -22.30 -15.18
CA ASP A 447 0.43 -22.14 -15.60
C ASP A 447 -0.47 -23.03 -14.72
N ILE A 448 -1.37 -22.40 -13.96
CA ILE A 448 -2.30 -23.10 -13.07
C ILE A 448 -3.62 -23.27 -13.82
N LYS A 449 -4.01 -24.53 -14.08
CA LYS A 449 -5.29 -24.88 -14.73
C LYS A 449 -6.48 -24.34 -13.94
N GLY A 450 -7.46 -23.76 -14.62
CA GLY A 450 -8.61 -23.05 -14.01
C GLY A 450 -8.28 -21.64 -13.48
N PHE A 451 -7.02 -21.22 -13.59
CA PHE A 451 -6.51 -19.92 -13.17
C PHE A 451 -5.70 -19.23 -14.28
N GLU A 452 -6.02 -19.51 -15.55
CA GLU A 452 -5.35 -19.00 -16.75
C GLU A 452 -5.35 -17.45 -16.81
N GLN A 453 -6.33 -16.80 -16.17
CA GLN A 453 -6.40 -15.35 -15.97
C GLN A 453 -5.33 -14.77 -15.02
N LEU A 454 -4.61 -15.59 -14.25
CA LEU A 454 -3.55 -15.12 -13.36
C LEU A 454 -2.27 -14.77 -14.13
N ARG A 455 -1.92 -15.52 -15.17
CA ARG A 455 -0.76 -15.29 -16.08
C ARG A 455 0.55 -14.97 -15.34
N GLU A 456 0.76 -15.62 -14.20
CA GLU A 456 1.91 -15.32 -13.32
C GLU A 456 3.23 -15.87 -13.84
N LYS A 457 3.21 -16.97 -14.61
CA LYS A 457 4.39 -17.50 -15.29
C LYS A 457 4.99 -16.48 -16.25
N LYS A 458 4.17 -15.81 -17.07
CA LYS A 458 4.59 -14.67 -17.92
C LYS A 458 5.33 -13.59 -17.11
N ILE A 459 4.82 -13.26 -15.92
CA ILE A 459 5.49 -12.28 -15.05
C ILE A 459 6.90 -12.76 -14.67
N VAL A 460 7.06 -14.03 -14.30
CA VAL A 460 8.36 -14.61 -13.95
C VAL A 460 9.30 -14.64 -15.16
N GLU A 461 8.81 -15.10 -16.32
CA GLU A 461 9.59 -15.26 -17.55
C GLU A 461 10.04 -13.91 -18.13
N ASP A 462 9.13 -12.95 -18.30
CA ASP A 462 9.45 -11.62 -18.83
C ASP A 462 10.42 -10.86 -17.88
N THR A 463 10.23 -10.99 -16.56
CA THR A 463 11.15 -10.36 -15.59
C THR A 463 12.54 -10.99 -15.67
N ARG A 464 12.63 -12.33 -15.70
CA ARG A 464 13.91 -13.05 -15.84
C ARG A 464 14.63 -12.66 -17.14
N GLN A 465 13.89 -12.53 -18.25
CA GLN A 465 14.46 -12.17 -19.55
C GLN A 465 15.08 -10.77 -19.56
N VAL A 466 14.50 -9.81 -18.83
CA VAL A 466 14.97 -8.41 -18.81
C VAL A 466 16.00 -8.14 -17.71
N VAL A 467 15.88 -8.79 -16.55
CA VAL A 467 16.78 -8.61 -15.39
C VAL A 467 18.09 -9.39 -15.52
N GLY A 468 18.06 -10.58 -16.14
CA GLY A 468 19.19 -11.52 -16.19
C GLY A 468 19.13 -12.60 -15.09
N ASN A 469 19.68 -13.78 -15.37
CA ASN A 469 19.64 -14.95 -14.47
C ASN A 469 20.52 -14.80 -13.22
N ASP A 470 21.53 -13.95 -13.29
CA ASP A 470 22.47 -13.56 -12.23
C ASP A 470 21.82 -12.67 -11.17
N ARG A 471 20.83 -11.85 -11.57
CA ARG A 471 20.16 -10.87 -10.71
C ARG A 471 18.67 -11.18 -10.46
N PHE A 472 18.17 -12.31 -10.97
CA PHE A 472 16.76 -12.68 -10.82
C PHE A 472 16.56 -13.93 -9.96
N MET A 473 15.61 -13.83 -9.03
CA MET A 473 15.13 -14.94 -8.19
C MET A 473 13.61 -15.08 -8.31
N ASN A 474 13.11 -16.30 -8.18
CA ASN A 474 11.67 -16.55 -8.06
C ASN A 474 11.36 -17.41 -6.84
N LEU A 475 10.68 -16.77 -5.87
CA LEU A 475 10.30 -17.35 -4.60
C LEU A 475 8.78 -17.33 -4.49
N SER A 476 8.12 -18.32 -5.08
CA SER A 476 6.66 -18.47 -4.99
C SER A 476 6.27 -18.75 -3.54
N ILE A 477 5.62 -17.76 -2.89
CA ILE A 477 5.19 -17.89 -1.49
C ILE A 477 3.91 -18.71 -1.32
N ASN A 478 3.32 -19.18 -2.42
CA ASN A 478 2.38 -20.29 -2.39
C ASN A 478 3.17 -21.54 -2.79
N GLY A 479 3.02 -22.65 -2.07
CA GLY A 479 3.90 -23.83 -2.15
C GLY A 479 3.91 -24.65 -3.46
N ILE A 480 3.64 -24.02 -4.61
CA ILE A 480 3.73 -24.61 -5.95
C ILE A 480 4.55 -23.67 -6.83
N GLY A 481 5.46 -24.23 -7.65
CA GLY A 481 6.13 -23.50 -8.72
C GLY A 481 7.31 -22.60 -8.33
N THR A 482 8.04 -22.89 -7.25
CA THR A 482 9.33 -22.22 -6.94
C THR A 482 10.44 -22.74 -7.87
N SER A 483 11.29 -21.86 -8.42
CA SER A 483 12.43 -22.27 -9.27
C SER A 483 13.77 -22.18 -8.56
N PHE A 484 14.61 -23.21 -8.68
CA PHE A 484 15.83 -23.39 -7.91
C PHE A 484 17.06 -22.69 -8.52
N ASN A 485 17.34 -21.45 -8.09
CA ASN A 485 18.69 -20.87 -8.09
C ASN A 485 19.07 -20.33 -6.69
N LEU A 486 18.44 -20.88 -5.65
CA LEU A 486 18.56 -20.39 -4.28
C LEU A 486 19.98 -20.56 -3.72
N LYS A 487 20.55 -21.76 -3.85
CA LYS A 487 21.87 -22.11 -3.31
C LYS A 487 22.98 -21.13 -3.71
N ASN A 488 23.03 -20.74 -4.98
CA ASN A 488 24.06 -19.81 -5.45
C ASN A 488 23.88 -18.40 -4.85
N GLN A 489 22.64 -17.93 -4.74
CA GLN A 489 22.33 -16.61 -4.17
C GLN A 489 22.51 -16.57 -2.65
N TYR A 490 22.29 -17.69 -1.96
CA TYR A 490 22.61 -17.84 -0.53
C TYR A 490 24.09 -17.91 -0.26
N ASN A 491 24.84 -18.71 -1.04
CA ASN A 491 26.30 -18.76 -0.94
C ASN A 491 26.90 -17.36 -1.18
N LYS A 492 26.46 -16.66 -2.23
CA LYS A 492 26.88 -15.27 -2.50
C LYS A 492 26.55 -14.34 -1.33
N LEU A 493 25.34 -14.38 -0.76
CA LEU A 493 24.99 -13.57 0.42
C LEU A 493 25.89 -13.88 1.64
N LEU A 494 26.23 -15.16 1.85
CA LEU A 494 27.14 -15.58 2.93
C LEU A 494 28.58 -15.08 2.67
N GLU A 495 29.07 -15.19 1.43
CA GLU A 495 30.38 -14.69 1.00
C GLU A 495 30.46 -13.15 1.10
N ASP A 496 29.46 -12.41 0.60
CA ASP A 496 29.32 -10.96 0.72
C ASP A 496 29.39 -10.56 2.22
N SER A 497 28.66 -11.28 3.08
CA SER A 497 28.59 -11.01 4.53
C SER A 497 29.93 -11.27 5.22
N ILE A 498 30.53 -12.44 5.04
CA ILE A 498 31.83 -12.78 5.64
C ILE A 498 32.90 -11.76 5.20
N THR A 499 32.91 -11.38 3.92
CA THR A 499 33.84 -10.39 3.37
C THR A 499 33.69 -9.04 4.06
N TRP A 500 32.46 -8.54 4.20
CA TRP A 500 32.20 -7.27 4.87
C TRP A 500 32.61 -7.28 6.35
N TYR A 501 32.21 -8.30 7.12
CA TYR A 501 32.55 -8.39 8.54
C TYR A 501 34.06 -8.56 8.75
N THR A 502 34.75 -9.35 7.92
CA THR A 502 36.21 -9.52 8.01
C THR A 502 36.95 -8.21 7.71
N LYS A 503 36.44 -7.39 6.77
CA LYS A 503 37.03 -6.09 6.40
C LYS A 503 36.83 -5.01 7.46
N ASN A 504 35.70 -5.01 8.17
CA ASN A 504 35.33 -3.96 9.13
C ASN A 504 35.59 -4.35 10.60
N SER A 505 36.03 -5.58 10.85
CA SER A 505 36.52 -6.02 12.15
C SER A 505 37.91 -5.44 12.46
N THR A 506 38.11 -4.95 13.68
CA THR A 506 39.44 -4.60 14.22
C THR A 506 40.23 -5.81 14.70
N ASP A 507 39.60 -6.99 14.79
CA ASP A 507 40.21 -8.26 15.20
C ASP A 507 40.04 -9.30 14.07
N PRO A 508 41.10 -9.65 13.32
CA PRO A 508 41.04 -10.66 12.25
C PRO A 508 40.65 -12.07 12.74
N SER A 509 40.67 -12.31 14.05
CA SER A 509 40.25 -13.55 14.70
C SER A 509 38.80 -13.53 15.21
N ILE A 510 37.98 -12.53 14.81
CA ILE A 510 36.56 -12.48 15.25
C ILE A 510 35.86 -13.81 14.95
N ASN A 511 35.62 -14.52 16.03
CA ASN A 511 34.52 -15.45 16.14
C ASN A 511 33.25 -14.58 16.14
N PHE A 512 32.56 -14.49 15.00
CA PHE A 512 31.33 -13.68 14.77
C PHE A 512 30.15 -14.03 15.71
N LYS A 513 30.40 -14.89 16.70
CA LYS A 513 29.48 -15.36 17.74
C LYS A 513 29.65 -14.62 19.08
N LYS A 514 30.52 -13.58 19.15
CA LYS A 514 30.75 -12.75 20.36
C LYS A 514 29.70 -11.64 20.54
N ASP A 515 29.48 -10.79 19.54
CA ASP A 515 28.40 -9.79 19.58
C ASP A 515 27.04 -10.50 19.41
N PRO A 516 26.05 -10.30 20.29
CA PRO A 516 24.73 -10.92 20.17
C PRO A 516 24.02 -10.63 18.83
N LYS A 517 24.23 -9.44 18.25
CA LYS A 517 23.63 -9.00 16.98
C LYS A 517 24.23 -9.76 15.81
N ASP A 518 25.56 -9.74 15.72
CA ASP A 518 26.31 -10.44 14.67
C ASP A 518 26.06 -11.95 14.76
N LYS A 519 26.05 -12.50 15.98
CA LYS A 519 25.69 -13.90 16.23
C LYS A 519 24.29 -14.23 15.71
N SER A 520 23.30 -13.40 16.01
CA SER A 520 21.91 -13.61 15.57
C SER A 520 21.78 -13.54 14.05
N PHE A 521 22.52 -12.63 13.41
CA PHE A 521 22.59 -12.46 11.95
C PHE A 521 23.28 -13.66 11.27
N PHE A 522 24.49 -14.04 11.71
CA PHE A 522 25.23 -15.17 11.12
C PHE A 522 24.53 -16.52 11.37
N MET A 523 23.88 -16.73 12.52
CA MET A 523 23.05 -17.91 12.74
C MET A 523 21.87 -17.98 11.75
N GLU A 524 21.35 -16.85 11.25
CA GLU A 524 20.33 -16.85 10.20
C GLU A 524 20.92 -17.21 8.84
N LEU A 525 22.11 -16.69 8.52
CA LEU A 525 22.83 -17.03 7.29
C LEU A 525 23.25 -18.51 7.23
N GLU A 526 23.75 -19.07 8.34
CA GLU A 526 24.06 -20.51 8.46
C GLU A 526 22.81 -21.35 8.16
N LYS A 527 21.66 -21.04 8.79
CA LYS A 527 20.37 -21.72 8.55
C LYS A 527 19.85 -21.58 7.11
N LEU A 528 19.98 -20.39 6.52
CA LEU A 528 19.62 -20.14 5.11
C LEU A 528 20.51 -20.95 4.16
N GLY A 529 21.80 -21.07 4.47
CA GLY A 529 22.75 -21.93 3.77
C GLY A 529 22.33 -23.40 3.83
N GLU A 530 22.08 -23.94 5.03
CA GLU A 530 21.60 -25.32 5.24
C GLU A 530 20.31 -25.62 4.46
N ALA A 531 19.32 -24.73 4.54
CA ALA A 531 18.05 -24.84 3.84
C ALA A 531 18.20 -24.89 2.31
N ALA A 532 19.25 -24.27 1.77
CA ALA A 532 19.51 -24.23 0.34
C ALA A 532 20.20 -25.50 -0.19
N GLN A 533 20.77 -26.34 0.68
CA GLN A 533 21.52 -27.54 0.27
C GLN A 533 20.65 -28.76 0.02
N THR A 534 19.46 -28.87 0.63
CA THR A 534 18.56 -30.02 0.43
C THR A 534 17.09 -29.61 0.26
N PRO A 535 16.39 -30.12 -0.77
CA PRO A 535 14.95 -29.87 -0.94
C PRO A 535 14.08 -30.31 0.24
N GLU A 536 14.56 -31.26 1.04
CA GLU A 536 13.89 -31.78 2.23
C GLU A 536 14.03 -30.85 3.45
N LEU A 537 15.15 -30.15 3.64
CA LEU A 537 15.25 -29.12 4.69
C LEU A 537 14.36 -27.89 4.42
N LEU A 538 13.90 -27.67 3.19
CA LEU A 538 12.84 -26.69 2.93
C LEU A 538 11.53 -27.03 3.67
N ASN A 539 11.28 -28.31 3.98
CA ASN A 539 10.20 -28.71 4.89
C ASN A 539 10.59 -28.64 6.37
N ASN A 540 11.87 -28.79 6.71
CA ASN A 540 12.37 -28.74 8.10
C ASN A 540 12.59 -27.32 8.63
N LEU A 541 12.72 -26.32 7.76
CA LEU A 541 12.72 -24.88 8.10
C LEU A 541 11.52 -24.47 8.96
N LYS A 542 10.41 -25.22 8.89
CA LYS A 542 9.29 -25.11 9.83
C LYS A 542 9.81 -25.08 11.27
N GLN A 543 10.67 -26.02 11.68
CA GLN A 543 11.07 -26.19 13.08
C GLN A 543 12.09 -25.16 13.61
N ILE A 544 12.70 -24.32 12.76
CA ILE A 544 13.96 -23.63 13.09
C ILE A 544 13.84 -22.09 13.11
N THR A 545 12.87 -21.53 12.39
CA THR A 545 12.66 -20.08 12.21
C THR A 545 11.18 -19.76 11.95
N TYR A 546 10.29 -20.00 12.92
CA TYR A 546 8.85 -19.71 12.79
C TYR A 546 8.53 -18.18 12.77
N ILE A 547 8.97 -17.46 11.74
CA ILE A 547 8.30 -16.22 11.31
C ILE A 547 6.97 -16.58 10.63
N SER A 548 6.94 -17.73 9.95
CA SER A 548 5.71 -18.29 9.39
C SER A 548 5.72 -19.81 9.24
N ASP A 549 4.54 -20.44 9.34
CA ASP A 549 4.26 -21.84 8.95
C ASP A 549 4.53 -22.15 7.46
N ASN A 550 4.84 -21.14 6.67
CA ASN A 550 5.07 -21.23 5.23
C ASN A 550 6.57 -21.11 4.96
N PRO A 551 7.30 -22.23 4.78
CA PRO A 551 8.75 -22.18 4.68
C PRO A 551 9.24 -21.30 3.53
N ASN A 552 8.53 -21.23 2.40
CA ASN A 552 8.89 -20.34 1.29
C ASN A 552 8.81 -18.86 1.68
N ALA A 553 7.81 -18.48 2.49
CA ALA A 553 7.65 -17.10 2.95
C ALA A 553 8.71 -16.74 3.99
N THR A 554 8.97 -17.63 4.95
CA THR A 554 10.07 -17.52 5.93
C THR A 554 11.43 -17.37 5.24
N THR A 555 11.77 -18.31 4.33
CA THR A 555 13.02 -18.34 3.55
C THR A 555 13.23 -17.05 2.75
N CYS A 556 12.16 -16.53 2.14
CA CYS A 556 12.17 -15.28 1.40
C CYS A 556 12.37 -14.07 2.33
N ALA A 557 11.65 -14.02 3.45
CA ALA A 557 11.73 -12.92 4.42
C ALA A 557 13.12 -12.84 5.09
N SER A 558 13.67 -13.96 5.55
CA SER A 558 15.02 -14.02 6.11
C SER A 558 16.10 -13.62 5.10
N TYR A 559 16.00 -14.06 3.84
CA TYR A 559 16.95 -13.64 2.79
C TYR A 559 16.92 -12.12 2.55
N ILE A 560 15.71 -11.56 2.37
CA ILE A 560 15.52 -10.12 2.16
C ILE A 560 16.02 -9.35 3.39
N ALA A 561 15.71 -9.80 4.60
CA ALA A 561 16.16 -9.17 5.84
C ALA A 561 17.69 -9.14 5.95
N CYS A 562 18.37 -10.26 5.71
CA CYS A 562 19.83 -10.32 5.75
C CYS A 562 20.47 -9.42 4.68
N LYS A 563 19.95 -9.43 3.44
CA LYS A 563 20.45 -8.54 2.36
C LYS A 563 20.13 -7.06 2.64
N ALA A 564 19.01 -6.75 3.28
CA ALA A 564 18.61 -5.38 3.66
C ALA A 564 19.43 -4.81 4.83
N ILE A 565 19.85 -5.65 5.78
CA ILE A 565 20.81 -5.29 6.83
C ILE A 565 22.20 -5.08 6.20
N LEU A 566 22.65 -6.03 5.38
CA LEU A 566 23.98 -5.97 4.76
C LEU A 566 24.12 -4.76 3.83
N SER A 567 23.16 -4.49 2.95
CA SER A 567 23.21 -3.32 2.04
C SER A 567 23.00 -1.98 2.74
N GLN A 568 22.47 -1.98 3.96
CA GLN A 568 22.45 -0.80 4.83
C GLN A 568 23.80 -0.55 5.51
N ALA A 569 24.57 -1.61 5.78
CA ALA A 569 25.92 -1.55 6.37
C ALA A 569 27.04 -1.40 5.32
N ASP A 570 26.83 -1.91 4.11
CA ASP A 570 27.70 -1.79 2.94
C ASP A 570 26.89 -1.42 1.68
N PRO A 571 26.83 -0.11 1.34
CA PRO A 571 26.18 0.36 0.12
C PRO A 571 26.79 -0.16 -1.20
N SER A 572 27.94 -0.86 -1.17
CA SER A 572 28.49 -1.52 -2.37
C SER A 572 27.89 -2.90 -2.63
N THR A 573 27.31 -3.54 -1.61
CA THR A 573 26.62 -4.83 -1.78
C THR A 573 25.28 -4.67 -2.50
N THR A 574 24.81 -5.75 -3.12
CA THR A 574 23.59 -5.71 -3.93
C THR A 574 22.35 -5.39 -3.07
N SER A 575 21.54 -4.42 -3.46
CA SER A 575 20.24 -4.16 -2.84
C SER A 575 19.20 -5.16 -3.34
N VAL A 576 18.00 -5.17 -2.74
CA VAL A 576 16.92 -6.09 -3.12
C VAL A 576 15.62 -5.37 -3.46
N LEU A 577 15.05 -5.70 -4.62
CA LEU A 577 13.70 -5.37 -5.04
C LEU A 577 12.85 -6.64 -5.07
N PHE A 578 11.72 -6.68 -4.36
CA PHE A 578 10.78 -7.80 -4.48
C PHE A 578 9.38 -7.37 -4.92
N CYS A 579 8.77 -8.20 -5.77
CA CYS A 579 7.47 -7.89 -6.37
C CYS A 579 6.53 -9.10 -6.43
N CYS A 580 5.25 -8.84 -6.16
CA CYS A 580 4.15 -9.68 -6.62
C CYS A 580 3.35 -8.93 -7.70
N LYS A 581 2.43 -9.61 -8.38
CA LYS A 581 1.57 -9.03 -9.44
C LYS A 581 0.95 -7.66 -9.11
N SER A 582 0.68 -7.38 -7.83
CA SER A 582 0.13 -6.12 -7.34
C SER A 582 1.12 -5.25 -6.56
N GLY A 583 2.25 -5.77 -6.08
CA GLY A 583 3.09 -5.04 -5.11
C GLY A 583 2.43 -4.79 -3.76
N LYS A 584 1.26 -5.39 -3.51
CA LYS A 584 0.38 -5.12 -2.37
C LYS A 584 0.24 -6.34 -1.46
N ASP A 585 -0.27 -7.44 -2.01
CA ASP A 585 -0.82 -8.52 -1.18
C ASP A 585 0.28 -9.46 -0.66
N ARG A 586 0.92 -10.21 -1.55
CA ARG A 586 2.06 -11.08 -1.21
C ARG A 586 3.29 -10.27 -0.83
N THR A 587 3.48 -9.12 -1.50
CA THR A 587 4.53 -8.16 -1.17
C THR A 587 4.37 -7.65 0.26
N GLY A 588 3.21 -7.15 0.66
CA GLY A 588 2.99 -6.65 2.03
C GLY A 588 3.18 -7.72 3.11
N ILE A 589 2.79 -8.98 2.85
CA ILE A 589 3.08 -10.10 3.74
C ILE A 589 4.58 -10.35 3.87
N ILE A 590 5.34 -10.34 2.76
CA ILE A 590 6.80 -10.52 2.82
C ILE A 590 7.49 -9.31 3.45
N SER A 591 7.04 -8.09 3.19
CA SER A 591 7.53 -6.88 3.87
C SER A 591 7.34 -7.01 5.39
N TYR A 592 6.16 -7.44 5.83
CA TYR A 592 5.82 -7.67 7.24
C TYR A 592 6.74 -8.69 7.93
N LEU A 593 6.95 -9.86 7.30
CA LEU A 593 7.85 -10.89 7.84
C LEU A 593 9.32 -10.44 7.80
N THR A 594 9.71 -9.69 6.77
CA THR A 594 11.05 -9.11 6.63
C THR A 594 11.32 -8.09 7.73
N ASP A 595 10.39 -7.16 7.96
CA ASP A 595 10.52 -6.09 8.96
C ASP A 595 10.63 -6.68 10.37
N ALA A 596 9.83 -7.71 10.69
CA ALA A 596 9.94 -8.46 11.96
C ALA A 596 11.34 -9.06 12.12
N THR A 597 11.86 -9.69 11.07
CA THR A 597 13.20 -10.29 11.06
C THR A 597 14.29 -9.22 11.24
N ILE A 598 14.22 -8.10 10.52
CA ILE A 598 15.19 -7.00 10.64
C ILE A 598 15.25 -6.48 12.08
N ILE A 599 14.09 -6.31 12.74
CA ILE A 599 14.00 -5.89 14.14
C ILE A 599 14.64 -6.94 15.07
N CYS A 600 14.20 -8.20 15.01
CA CYS A 600 14.75 -9.27 15.86
C CYS A 600 16.25 -9.51 15.69
N LYS A 601 16.81 -9.29 14.49
CA LYS A 601 18.25 -9.44 14.22
C LYS A 601 19.06 -8.22 14.61
N SER A 602 18.51 -7.01 14.46
CA SER A 602 19.25 -5.77 14.72
C SER A 602 19.11 -5.24 16.15
N CYS A 603 18.11 -5.74 16.90
CA CYS A 603 17.84 -5.38 18.30
C CYS A 603 17.71 -6.64 19.19
N PRO A 604 18.73 -7.51 19.26
CA PRO A 604 18.69 -8.74 20.07
C PRO A 604 18.57 -8.47 21.57
N GLU A 605 18.94 -7.28 22.04
CA GLU A 605 18.88 -6.86 23.45
C GLU A 605 17.47 -6.81 24.03
N LEU A 606 16.44 -6.86 23.17
CA LEU A 606 15.05 -6.86 23.60
C LEU A 606 14.54 -8.26 24.01
N ASP A 607 15.23 -9.34 23.61
CA ASP A 607 14.88 -10.75 23.89
C ASP A 607 13.40 -11.12 23.64
N ILE A 608 12.84 -10.60 22.53
CA ILE A 608 11.40 -10.72 22.22
C ILE A 608 11.14 -11.90 21.29
N ASP A 609 10.13 -12.69 21.63
CA ASP A 609 9.48 -13.61 20.70
C ASP A 609 9.06 -12.89 19.39
N ILE A 610 9.48 -13.46 18.26
CA ILE A 610 9.14 -12.94 16.93
C ILE A 610 7.63 -12.90 16.69
N ASP A 611 6.84 -13.75 17.35
CA ASP A 611 5.37 -13.68 17.30
C ASP A 611 4.81 -12.40 17.94
N LYS A 612 5.46 -11.84 18.96
CA LYS A 612 5.08 -10.55 19.56
C LYS A 612 5.47 -9.39 18.66
N VAL A 613 6.69 -9.40 18.11
CA VAL A 613 7.12 -8.41 17.09
C VAL A 613 6.16 -8.41 15.90
N CYS A 614 5.77 -9.60 15.43
CA CYS A 614 4.72 -9.81 14.43
C CYS A 614 3.36 -9.21 14.86
N LYS A 615 2.85 -9.51 16.07
CA LYS A 615 1.60 -8.94 16.58
C LYS A 615 1.64 -7.41 16.54
N ASP A 616 2.70 -6.80 17.06
CA ASP A 616 2.83 -5.35 17.16
C ASP A 616 2.94 -4.70 15.76
N LEU A 617 3.72 -5.29 14.85
CA LEU A 617 3.78 -4.87 13.44
C LEU A 617 2.41 -4.97 12.74
N ALA A 618 1.62 -6.01 13.00
CA ALA A 618 0.28 -6.17 12.44
C ALA A 618 -0.71 -5.13 12.99
N LEU A 619 -0.51 -4.70 14.24
CA LEU A 619 -1.28 -3.63 14.90
C LEU A 619 -0.93 -2.23 14.38
N THR A 620 0.27 -1.99 13.82
CA THR A 620 0.60 -0.69 13.18
C THR A 620 -0.30 -0.32 11.99
N ARG A 621 -1.01 -1.31 11.43
CA ARG A 621 -1.84 -1.20 10.23
C ARG A 621 -1.10 -0.66 8.99
N HIS A 622 0.23 -0.65 9.03
CA HIS A 622 1.06 0.03 8.04
C HIS A 622 0.92 -0.59 6.64
N TYR A 623 1.07 -1.91 6.53
CA TYR A 623 0.94 -2.65 5.27
C TYR A 623 -0.49 -2.57 4.71
N GLN A 624 -1.50 -2.63 5.58
CA GLN A 624 -2.92 -2.50 5.25
C GLN A 624 -3.28 -1.10 4.73
N SER A 625 -2.62 -0.07 5.27
CA SER A 625 -2.75 1.33 4.84
C SER A 625 -2.04 1.57 3.50
N LEU A 626 -0.77 1.17 3.36
CA LEU A 626 -0.03 1.18 2.09
C LEU A 626 -0.77 0.43 0.97
N ALA A 627 -1.47 -0.64 1.32
CA ALA A 627 -2.27 -1.43 0.41
C ALA A 627 -3.53 -0.70 -0.13
N CYS A 628 -3.94 0.45 0.44
CA CYS A 628 -5.10 1.22 -0.03
C CYS A 628 -4.82 2.68 -0.39
N ILE A 629 -3.77 3.31 0.14
CA ILE A 629 -3.36 4.68 -0.25
C ILE A 629 -2.50 4.65 -1.52
N ASN A 630 -2.23 5.81 -2.10
CA ASN A 630 -1.27 5.98 -3.20
C ASN A 630 -1.59 5.08 -4.41
N GLY A 631 -0.73 4.10 -4.69
CA GLY A 631 -0.93 3.11 -5.75
C GLY A 631 -1.95 2.00 -5.42
N GLY A 632 -2.61 2.03 -4.27
CA GLY A 632 -3.73 1.18 -3.91
C GLY A 632 -5.07 1.63 -4.51
N MET A 633 -6.18 1.15 -3.96
CA MET A 633 -7.50 1.76 -4.17
C MET A 633 -8.01 2.29 -2.82
N PRO A 634 -8.22 3.61 -2.65
CA PRO A 634 -8.60 4.16 -1.36
C PRO A 634 -9.92 3.55 -0.86
N GLY A 635 -9.97 3.29 0.45
CA GLY A 635 -11.07 2.57 1.10
C GLY A 635 -10.98 1.05 1.03
N ARG A 636 -10.11 0.45 0.19
CA ARG A 636 -9.86 -1.01 0.17
C ARG A 636 -8.69 -1.40 1.07
N PHE A 637 -8.73 -0.91 2.32
CA PHE A 637 -7.78 -1.17 3.39
C PHE A 637 -7.62 -2.67 3.63
N GLY A 638 -6.37 -3.11 3.84
CA GLY A 638 -6.03 -4.52 4.05
C GLY A 638 -5.39 -5.20 2.84
N MET A 639 -4.93 -6.43 3.05
CA MET A 639 -4.29 -7.27 2.04
C MET A 639 -5.22 -8.42 1.62
N LYS A 640 -4.80 -9.25 0.66
CA LYS A 640 -5.47 -10.53 0.35
C LYS A 640 -4.72 -11.72 0.93
N PRO A 641 -5.42 -12.74 1.48
CA PRO A 641 -4.78 -13.88 2.11
C PRO A 641 -4.04 -14.75 1.09
N VAL A 642 -2.94 -15.35 1.55
CA VAL A 642 -2.13 -16.35 0.82
C VAL A 642 -2.67 -17.72 1.18
N ARG A 643 -3.13 -18.50 0.19
CA ARG A 643 -4.02 -19.67 0.37
C ARG A 643 -3.51 -20.75 1.35
N ASN A 644 -2.21 -20.81 1.63
CA ASN A 644 -1.58 -21.81 2.49
C ASN A 644 -0.74 -21.23 3.65
N ASN A 645 -0.73 -19.91 3.88
CA ASN A 645 0.13 -19.33 4.93
C ASN A 645 -0.54 -19.40 6.31
N LYS A 646 -0.35 -20.50 7.06
CA LYS A 646 -0.97 -20.67 8.38
C LYS A 646 -0.46 -19.70 9.46
N ALA A 647 0.68 -19.03 9.26
CA ALA A 647 1.11 -17.93 10.13
C ALA A 647 0.14 -16.75 10.10
N CYS A 648 -0.52 -16.57 8.94
CA CYS A 648 -1.66 -15.69 8.87
C CYS A 648 -2.70 -16.12 9.91
N ASN A 649 -3.06 -17.39 10.09
CA ASN A 649 -4.18 -17.81 10.96
C ASN A 649 -4.14 -17.23 12.39
N LYS A 650 -2.96 -17.01 12.98
CA LYS A 650 -2.81 -16.38 14.31
C LYS A 650 -3.15 -14.88 14.32
N PHE A 651 -3.00 -14.21 13.18
CA PHE A 651 -3.19 -12.77 12.95
C PHE A 651 -4.04 -12.46 11.70
N THR A 652 -4.89 -13.40 11.24
CA THR A 652 -5.47 -13.36 9.88
C THR A 652 -6.44 -12.20 9.78
N GLU A 653 -7.27 -12.04 10.80
CA GLU A 653 -8.20 -10.94 10.90
C GLU A 653 -7.44 -9.60 10.82
N LEU A 654 -6.31 -9.49 11.53
CA LEU A 654 -5.50 -8.26 11.58
C LEU A 654 -4.96 -7.83 10.21
N LEU A 655 -4.62 -8.78 9.33
CA LEU A 655 -3.98 -8.49 8.03
C LEU A 655 -4.97 -8.50 6.85
N PHE A 656 -6.09 -9.22 6.97
CA PHE A 656 -7.05 -9.50 5.89
C PHE A 656 -8.49 -9.08 6.23
N PRO A 657 -8.75 -7.80 6.57
CA PRO A 657 -10.10 -7.29 6.80
C PRO A 657 -10.96 -7.34 5.52
N ARG A 658 -12.28 -7.49 5.69
CA ARG A 658 -13.21 -7.75 4.57
C ARG A 658 -13.37 -6.55 3.63
N THR A 659 -13.00 -5.36 4.08
CA THR A 659 -12.75 -4.17 3.26
C THR A 659 -11.89 -4.44 2.01
N ALA A 660 -10.88 -5.32 2.11
CA ALA A 660 -9.98 -5.66 1.01
C ALA A 660 -10.57 -6.67 0.01
N GLU A 661 -11.62 -7.41 0.37
CA GLU A 661 -12.22 -8.45 -0.48
C GLU A 661 -13.01 -7.85 -1.65
N LEU A 662 -13.67 -6.70 -1.43
CA LEU A 662 -14.57 -6.00 -2.36
C LEU A 662 -13.91 -5.40 -3.61
N THR A 663 -12.76 -5.93 -4.04
CA THR A 663 -12.10 -5.53 -5.30
C THR A 663 -12.91 -5.79 -6.57
N LYS A 664 -13.94 -6.65 -6.49
CA LYS A 664 -15.01 -6.74 -7.48
C LYS A 664 -16.32 -6.51 -6.75
N ILE A 665 -17.07 -5.49 -7.15
CA ILE A 665 -18.40 -5.20 -6.63
C ILE A 665 -19.39 -5.70 -7.68
N PRO A 666 -20.01 -6.89 -7.49
CA PRO A 666 -20.98 -7.40 -8.45
C PRO A 666 -22.23 -6.52 -8.44
N LEU A 667 -22.95 -6.54 -9.56
CA LEU A 667 -24.32 -6.06 -9.61
C LEU A 667 -25.20 -6.94 -8.71
N ILE A 668 -26.21 -6.33 -8.09
CA ILE A 668 -27.24 -7.07 -7.36
C ILE A 668 -28.14 -7.70 -8.42
N ARG A 669 -28.16 -9.03 -8.46
CA ARG A 669 -28.97 -9.84 -9.38
C ARG A 669 -30.28 -10.25 -8.73
#